data_AF-A0A496BHW2-F1
#
_entry.id   AF-A0A496BHW2-F1
#
_cell.length_a   1.000
_cell.length_b   1.000
_cell.length_c   1.000
_cell.angle_alpha   90.00
_cell.angle_beta   90.00
_cell.angle_gamma   90.00
#
_symmetry.space_group_name_H-M   'P 1'
#
loop_
_entity.id
_entity.type
_entity.pdbx_description
1 polymer ?
#
loop_
_entity_poly.entity_id
_entity_poly.type
_entity_poly.pdbx_seq_one_letter_code
_entity_poly.pdbx_strand_id
1 'polypeptide(L)'
;MLEEYPSGMIKTPGLKYLVRRLDGTSHPLYPGAPAVAWPSAGYIEFMESAFKAQGADYVHRLILHEKAHFLWSYLFDEQLKQDWIELGGWFENPDDKDGWSTTKQTEFVSAYAHGVNPNEDMAESISYYIVNPDKLRSRSPAKYEFIQNRVMHGTRYISKIREDLTFEVYNLYPDYVYPGRITRIDIQVEGEPEEDKLITVEIEIHGESDLDAAQSAYIRVFSEKGTFFDLAWMSPVDANGMSVPSGHILRGEAMLSKYAANGYWQPDQIRIWDAQGNERLTSQNDWGWKLYLDNPLADCEPPVYVKNSMRLALSEAKTEEERAYQIITARWKLIDKNDIKGVYAQMNDENRETYSRRENWGEYNRQTSEARVKLIIPDYFQSGTYTVSTITMEDVALNASSVYFTDWFGEYNNSGLDEPPATIEIQTTNPDSTQPVLDINQITIQAEPTQPHAPNGETRVDIIFRIKDNISGYASTDILLRDPQGGTHFFRHYDVDFWDIYFSRDPKVYETYHKTIILPVGSAPGTWGLAEMNVHDKAQNTLHADFTEIVRFEVNDAPIYTESDVNQDGTINIQDLVLVANEIGHLGAPNAELNTDINADGTVNILDLVQVANNFGKEAQAAPAVNAPTVQQIQSWLTQARQADDGSPTFRRAIRVLEILLQAVRPEITVLLPNYPNPFNPETWIPYQLATDSDVQITIYNTKGAIVRTLGLGHQSAGYYTGRSHAAYWDGNNSLGEQVASGVYFYQLQTDDTSFMRKMVILK
;
A
#
# COMPACT_ATOMS: atom_id res chain seq x y z
N MET A 1 -3.34 17.85 -8.05
CA MET A 1 -3.59 16.54 -7.40
C MET A 1 -2.73 15.41 -7.96
N LEU A 2 -2.60 15.17 -9.27
CA LEU A 2 -1.70 14.08 -9.76
C LEU A 2 -0.20 14.44 -9.80
N GLU A 3 0.15 15.72 -9.72
CA GLU A 3 1.54 16.21 -9.78
C GLU A 3 2.37 15.84 -8.53
N GLU A 4 1.71 15.52 -7.42
CA GLU A 4 2.33 15.11 -6.15
C GLU A 4 2.67 13.60 -6.13
N TYR A 5 2.16 12.82 -7.08
CA TYR A 5 2.39 11.38 -7.13
C TYR A 5 3.78 11.03 -7.65
N PRO A 6 4.38 9.92 -7.19
CA PRO A 6 5.60 9.40 -7.81
C PRO A 6 5.41 9.24 -9.32
N SER A 7 6.46 9.48 -10.11
CA SER A 7 6.39 9.40 -11.58
C SER A 7 5.86 8.06 -12.10
N GLY A 8 6.22 6.95 -11.44
CA GLY A 8 5.69 5.60 -11.72
C GLY A 8 4.21 5.40 -11.34
N MET A 9 3.67 6.21 -10.43
CA MET A 9 2.24 6.24 -10.08
C MET A 9 1.43 7.20 -10.97
N ILE A 10 2.08 8.18 -11.60
CA ILE A 10 1.46 9.01 -12.65
C ILE A 10 1.24 8.18 -13.91
N LYS A 11 2.26 7.41 -14.34
CA LYS A 11 2.19 6.47 -15.46
C LYS A 11 2.38 5.03 -14.98
N THR A 12 1.33 4.47 -14.42
CA THR A 12 1.33 3.11 -13.88
C THR A 12 1.32 2.06 -15.01
N PRO A 13 2.34 1.19 -15.13
CA PRO A 13 2.36 0.13 -16.14
C PRO A 13 1.11 -0.76 -16.07
N GLY A 14 0.55 -1.11 -17.23
CA GLY A 14 -0.66 -1.94 -17.33
C GLY A 14 -1.98 -1.21 -17.10
N LEU A 15 -2.00 -0.07 -16.38
CA LEU A 15 -3.20 0.72 -16.14
C LEU A 15 -3.54 1.60 -17.34
N LYS A 16 -4.75 1.44 -17.89
CA LYS A 16 -5.27 2.16 -19.06
C LYS A 16 -6.43 3.08 -18.72
N TYR A 17 -7.30 2.66 -17.80
CA TYR A 17 -8.55 3.37 -17.50
C TYR A 17 -8.80 3.47 -15.99
N LEU A 18 -9.35 4.61 -15.57
CA LEU A 18 -10.06 4.74 -14.31
C LEU A 18 -11.55 4.79 -14.66
N VAL A 19 -12.33 3.88 -14.12
CA VAL A 19 -13.78 3.81 -14.35
C VAL A 19 -14.51 4.04 -13.04
N ARG A 20 -15.56 4.84 -13.07
CA ARG A 20 -16.45 5.05 -11.93
C ARG A 20 -17.80 4.46 -12.27
N ARG A 21 -18.34 3.63 -11.37
CA ARG A 21 -19.71 3.13 -11.48
C ARG A 21 -20.70 4.24 -11.17
N LEU A 22 -21.94 4.07 -11.61
CA LEU A 22 -23.00 4.99 -11.22
C LEU A 22 -23.25 4.96 -9.72
N ASP A 23 -23.72 6.10 -9.24
CA ASP A 23 -24.05 6.32 -7.85
C ASP A 23 -25.10 5.30 -7.37
N GLY A 24 -24.89 4.77 -6.18
CA GLY A 24 -25.71 3.75 -5.56
C GLY A 24 -25.56 2.33 -6.10
N THR A 25 -24.62 2.07 -7.01
CA THR A 25 -24.33 0.70 -7.47
C THR A 25 -23.14 0.09 -6.75
N SER A 26 -23.33 -1.10 -6.17
CA SER A 26 -22.26 -1.92 -5.58
C SER A 26 -21.50 -2.71 -6.65
N HIS A 27 -20.28 -3.15 -6.33
CA HIS A 27 -19.55 -4.07 -7.19
C HIS A 27 -20.20 -5.47 -7.15
N PRO A 28 -20.42 -6.15 -8.29
CA PRO A 28 -21.19 -7.40 -8.34
C PRO A 28 -20.52 -8.59 -7.66
N LEU A 29 -19.18 -8.62 -7.62
CA LEU A 29 -18.42 -9.71 -6.98
C LEU A 29 -17.91 -9.34 -5.58
N TYR A 30 -17.82 -8.03 -5.30
CA TYR A 30 -17.21 -7.50 -4.08
C TYR A 30 -18.07 -6.34 -3.54
N PRO A 31 -19.33 -6.60 -3.12
CA PRO A 31 -20.30 -5.53 -2.89
C PRO A 31 -19.90 -4.48 -1.85
N GLY A 32 -18.97 -4.82 -0.94
CA GLY A 32 -18.42 -3.92 0.07
C GLY A 32 -17.14 -3.17 -0.34
N ALA A 33 -16.54 -3.48 -1.48
CA ALA A 33 -15.33 -2.79 -1.93
C ALA A 33 -15.64 -1.34 -2.36
N PRO A 34 -14.81 -0.35 -1.98
CA PRO A 34 -14.92 1.04 -2.46
C PRO A 34 -14.19 1.26 -3.79
N ALA A 35 -13.15 0.46 -4.07
CA ALA A 35 -12.54 0.35 -5.39
C ALA A 35 -12.02 -1.09 -5.61
N VAL A 36 -11.77 -1.44 -6.87
CA VAL A 36 -11.16 -2.73 -7.27
C VAL A 36 -10.20 -2.51 -8.43
N ALA A 37 -8.96 -2.93 -8.27
CA ALA A 37 -7.98 -3.01 -9.33
C ALA A 37 -8.15 -4.29 -10.15
N TRP A 38 -8.11 -4.16 -11.48
CA TRP A 38 -8.06 -5.27 -12.43
C TRP A 38 -6.78 -5.23 -13.26
N PRO A 39 -5.61 -5.64 -12.70
CA PRO A 39 -4.33 -5.51 -13.39
C PRO A 39 -4.30 -6.19 -14.75
N SER A 40 -4.89 -7.38 -14.89
CA SER A 40 -4.94 -8.13 -16.14
C SER A 40 -5.81 -7.48 -17.22
N ALA A 41 -6.86 -6.75 -16.82
CA ALA A 41 -7.75 -6.05 -17.74
C ALA A 41 -7.33 -4.58 -17.99
N GLY A 42 -6.51 -4.02 -17.12
CA GLY A 42 -5.92 -2.70 -17.27
C GLY A 42 -6.79 -1.55 -16.77
N TYR A 43 -7.67 -1.75 -15.79
CA TYR A 43 -8.48 -0.68 -15.22
C TYR A 43 -8.62 -0.75 -13.70
N ILE A 44 -8.95 0.38 -13.09
CA ILE A 44 -9.43 0.46 -11.70
C ILE A 44 -10.88 0.90 -11.73
N GLU A 45 -11.73 0.23 -10.98
CA GLU A 45 -13.15 0.51 -10.86
C GLU A 45 -13.47 1.09 -9.48
N PHE A 46 -14.13 2.25 -9.46
CA PHE A 46 -14.55 2.95 -8.24
C PHE A 46 -16.06 2.85 -8.05
N MET A 47 -16.46 2.57 -6.82
CA MET A 47 -17.84 2.61 -6.37
C MET A 47 -18.12 3.97 -5.74
N GLU A 48 -19.40 4.35 -5.67
CA GLU A 48 -19.82 5.59 -4.99
C GLU A 48 -19.38 5.65 -3.52
N SER A 49 -19.31 4.51 -2.84
CA SER A 49 -18.85 4.41 -1.45
C SER A 49 -17.44 4.97 -1.24
N ALA A 50 -16.60 5.04 -2.28
CA ALA A 50 -15.30 5.70 -2.22
C ALA A 50 -15.39 7.21 -1.98
N PHE A 51 -16.50 7.86 -2.33
CA PHE A 51 -16.65 9.33 -2.36
C PHE A 51 -17.66 9.88 -1.34
N LYS A 52 -18.47 9.03 -0.72
CA LYS A 52 -19.67 9.45 0.04
C LYS A 52 -19.45 9.98 1.44
N ALA A 53 -18.40 9.56 2.12
CA ALA A 53 -18.23 9.77 3.55
C ALA A 53 -16.77 9.86 3.97
N GLN A 54 -15.88 10.06 3.01
CA GLN A 54 -14.45 9.89 3.22
C GLN A 54 -13.71 11.09 2.68
N GLY A 55 -12.71 11.49 3.44
CA GLY A 55 -11.91 12.67 3.16
C GLY A 55 -11.10 12.61 1.88
N ALA A 56 -10.52 13.75 1.50
CA ALA A 56 -9.62 13.83 0.35
C ALA A 56 -8.41 12.88 0.53
N ASP A 57 -7.84 12.82 1.75
CA ASP A 57 -6.75 11.91 2.13
C ASP A 57 -7.13 10.43 1.90
N TYR A 58 -8.35 10.03 2.25
CA TYR A 58 -8.82 8.66 2.03
C TYR A 58 -8.93 8.31 0.54
N VAL A 59 -9.49 9.20 -0.27
CA VAL A 59 -9.63 8.97 -1.72
C VAL A 59 -8.24 8.89 -2.36
N HIS A 60 -7.31 9.74 -1.95
CA HIS A 60 -5.91 9.67 -2.40
C HIS A 60 -5.24 8.37 -2.01
N ARG A 61 -5.37 7.95 -0.75
CA ARG A 61 -4.89 6.64 -0.28
C ARG A 61 -5.46 5.51 -1.14
N LEU A 62 -6.78 5.51 -1.37
CA LEU A 62 -7.45 4.47 -2.15
C LEU A 62 -6.93 4.41 -3.59
N ILE A 63 -6.78 5.55 -4.27
CA ILE A 63 -6.22 5.58 -5.63
C ILE A 63 -4.79 5.02 -5.67
N LEU A 64 -3.95 5.38 -4.70
CA LEU A 64 -2.57 4.90 -4.59
C LEU A 64 -2.50 3.40 -4.27
N HIS A 65 -3.39 2.93 -3.40
CA HIS A 65 -3.56 1.52 -3.05
C HIS A 65 -3.86 0.71 -4.32
N GLU A 66 -4.90 1.08 -5.07
CA GLU A 66 -5.28 0.36 -6.29
C GLU A 66 -4.18 0.39 -7.36
N LYS A 67 -3.44 1.51 -7.46
CA LYS A 67 -2.27 1.61 -8.36
C LYS A 67 -1.11 0.71 -7.92
N ALA A 68 -0.92 0.48 -6.63
CA ALA A 68 0.15 -0.37 -6.13
C ALA A 68 -0.02 -1.84 -6.56
N HIS A 69 -1.25 -2.34 -6.73
CA HIS A 69 -1.47 -3.68 -7.30
C HIS A 69 -0.95 -3.83 -8.73
N PHE A 70 -0.96 -2.75 -9.52
CA PHE A 70 -0.33 -2.76 -10.84
C PHE A 70 1.20 -2.80 -10.74
N LEU A 71 1.80 -2.11 -9.76
CA LEU A 71 3.24 -2.22 -9.51
C LEU A 71 3.60 -3.66 -9.11
N TRP A 72 2.83 -4.27 -8.22
CA TRP A 72 2.98 -5.68 -7.84
C TRP A 72 2.93 -6.63 -9.04
N SER A 73 1.99 -6.39 -9.96
CA SER A 73 1.76 -7.26 -11.12
C SER A 73 2.79 -7.08 -12.23
N TYR A 74 3.29 -5.86 -12.45
CA TYR A 74 4.05 -5.51 -13.66
C TYR A 74 5.46 -5.00 -13.42
N LEU A 75 5.78 -4.52 -12.22
CA LEU A 75 7.06 -3.88 -11.92
C LEU A 75 7.90 -4.66 -10.90
N PHE A 76 7.27 -5.23 -9.88
CA PHE A 76 7.97 -5.94 -8.83
C PHE A 76 8.43 -7.32 -9.29
N ASP A 77 9.73 -7.59 -9.17
CA ASP A 77 10.29 -8.91 -9.37
C ASP A 77 9.96 -9.85 -8.19
N GLU A 78 10.17 -11.15 -8.41
CA GLU A 78 9.85 -12.16 -7.40
C GLU A 78 10.71 -12.04 -6.14
N GLN A 79 11.96 -11.58 -6.24
CA GLN A 79 12.82 -11.43 -5.06
C GLN A 79 12.28 -10.32 -4.14
N LEU A 80 11.91 -9.17 -4.71
CA LEU A 80 11.32 -8.07 -3.95
C LEU A 80 10.01 -8.49 -3.26
N LYS A 81 9.18 -9.30 -3.92
CA LYS A 81 7.97 -9.86 -3.32
C LYS A 81 8.29 -10.83 -2.18
N GLN A 82 9.24 -11.73 -2.35
CA GLN A 82 9.65 -12.67 -1.29
C GLN A 82 10.24 -11.94 -0.08
N ASP A 83 11.08 -10.94 -0.30
CA ASP A 83 11.67 -10.14 0.78
C ASP A 83 10.57 -9.38 1.55
N TRP A 84 9.52 -8.93 0.87
CA TRP A 84 8.35 -8.32 1.51
C TRP A 84 7.52 -9.32 2.32
N ILE A 85 7.30 -10.52 1.78
CA ILE A 85 6.61 -11.64 2.46
C ILE A 85 7.34 -11.99 3.77
N GLU A 86 8.66 -12.17 3.70
CA GLU A 86 9.49 -12.46 4.86
C GLU A 86 9.45 -11.30 5.87
N LEU A 87 9.60 -10.05 5.39
CA LEU A 87 9.53 -8.86 6.24
C LEU A 87 8.19 -8.74 6.96
N GLY A 88 7.07 -9.08 6.32
CA GLY A 88 5.74 -9.08 6.91
C GLY A 88 5.45 -10.28 7.80
N GLY A 89 6.36 -11.27 7.90
CA GLY A 89 6.12 -12.52 8.63
C GLY A 89 4.98 -13.34 8.01
N TRP A 90 4.74 -13.19 6.71
CA TRP A 90 3.65 -13.83 5.99
C TRP A 90 3.98 -15.29 5.67
N PHE A 91 2.98 -16.15 5.80
CA PHE A 91 3.06 -17.55 5.41
C PHE A 91 1.72 -18.02 4.82
N GLU A 92 1.78 -19.00 3.90
CA GLU A 92 0.58 -19.60 3.33
C GLU A 92 -0.17 -20.40 4.41
N ASN A 93 -1.46 -20.12 4.56
CA ASN A 93 -2.34 -20.78 5.50
C ASN A 93 -3.64 -21.20 4.77
N PRO A 94 -3.78 -22.49 4.40
CA PRO A 94 -4.98 -22.98 3.71
C PRO A 94 -6.26 -22.91 4.54
N ASP A 95 -6.14 -22.79 5.86
CA ASP A 95 -7.28 -22.67 6.78
C ASP A 95 -7.80 -21.22 6.86
N ASP A 96 -7.00 -20.25 6.39
CA ASP A 96 -7.42 -18.85 6.24
C ASP A 96 -8.17 -18.64 4.92
N LYS A 97 -9.23 -17.83 4.94
CA LYS A 97 -10.08 -17.57 3.78
C LYS A 97 -9.31 -16.97 2.59
N ASP A 98 -8.27 -16.18 2.88
CA ASP A 98 -7.46 -15.49 1.88
C ASP A 98 -6.19 -16.28 1.54
N GLY A 99 -5.97 -17.42 2.19
CA GLY A 99 -4.85 -18.33 1.97
C GLY A 99 -3.53 -17.90 2.61
N TRP A 100 -3.53 -16.82 3.40
CA TRP A 100 -2.35 -16.23 4.02
C TRP A 100 -2.61 -15.86 5.47
N SER A 101 -1.58 -15.98 6.30
CA SER A 101 -1.58 -15.45 7.67
C SER A 101 -0.22 -14.85 8.00
N THR A 102 -0.13 -14.07 9.07
CA THR A 102 1.11 -13.42 9.51
C THR A 102 1.42 -13.75 10.97
N THR A 103 2.70 -13.80 11.31
CA THR A 103 3.18 -13.91 12.70
C THR A 103 3.27 -12.56 13.41
N LYS A 104 3.01 -11.45 12.72
CA LYS A 104 3.17 -10.08 13.23
C LYS A 104 1.81 -9.49 13.57
N GLN A 105 1.71 -8.78 14.70
CA GLN A 105 0.44 -8.26 15.22
C GLN A 105 0.34 -6.73 15.29
N THR A 106 1.47 -6.03 15.15
CA THR A 106 1.56 -4.57 15.43
C THR A 106 2.31 -3.79 14.35
N GLU A 107 2.78 -4.48 13.30
CA GLU A 107 3.63 -3.92 12.25
C GLU A 107 2.88 -3.68 10.92
N PHE A 108 1.61 -3.29 11.04
CA PHE A 108 0.72 -3.03 9.92
C PHE A 108 0.06 -1.66 10.07
N VAL A 109 -0.16 -0.98 8.95
CA VAL A 109 -0.77 0.36 8.91
C VAL A 109 -2.28 0.34 9.12
N SER A 110 -2.94 -0.79 8.81
CA SER A 110 -4.37 -0.99 8.98
C SER A 110 -4.72 -2.47 9.21
N ALA A 111 -5.91 -2.73 9.76
CA ALA A 111 -6.46 -4.07 9.90
C ALA A 111 -6.60 -4.80 8.55
N TYR A 112 -6.87 -4.05 7.48
CA TYR A 112 -6.96 -4.56 6.11
C TYR A 112 -5.60 -5.07 5.61
N ALA A 113 -4.51 -4.30 5.82
CA ALA A 113 -3.16 -4.74 5.47
C ALA A 113 -2.75 -6.04 6.18
N HIS A 114 -3.18 -6.24 7.43
CA HIS A 114 -2.89 -7.45 8.20
C HIS A 114 -3.78 -8.64 7.81
N GLY A 115 -5.02 -8.38 7.39
CA GLY A 115 -6.09 -9.39 7.37
C GLY A 115 -6.31 -10.11 6.05
N VAL A 116 -5.57 -9.78 4.99
CA VAL A 116 -5.81 -10.33 3.65
C VAL A 116 -4.61 -11.10 3.10
N ASN A 117 -3.57 -10.43 2.58
CA ASN A 117 -2.41 -11.11 2.00
C ASN A 117 -1.21 -10.13 1.82
N PRO A 118 -0.02 -10.62 1.44
CA PRO A 118 1.17 -9.78 1.26
C PRO A 118 1.04 -8.67 0.20
N ASN A 119 0.21 -8.86 -0.83
CA ASN A 119 -0.02 -7.88 -1.88
C ASN A 119 -0.88 -6.71 -1.35
N GLU A 120 -1.94 -6.99 -0.60
CA GLU A 120 -2.75 -5.95 0.08
C GLU A 120 -1.92 -5.18 1.12
N ASP A 121 -1.06 -5.88 1.87
CA ASP A 121 -0.11 -5.25 2.81
C ASP A 121 0.84 -4.28 2.10
N MET A 122 1.44 -4.70 0.97
CA MET A 122 2.30 -3.85 0.16
C MET A 122 1.53 -2.65 -0.39
N ALA A 123 0.35 -2.86 -0.95
CA ALA A 123 -0.47 -1.82 -1.55
C ALA A 123 -0.88 -0.75 -0.52
N GLU A 124 -1.34 -1.21 0.65
CA GLU A 124 -1.69 -0.34 1.75
C GLU A 124 -0.46 0.41 2.28
N SER A 125 0.65 -0.29 2.51
CA SER A 125 1.89 0.33 3.01
C SER A 125 2.44 1.38 2.05
N ILE A 126 2.42 1.13 0.73
CA ILE A 126 2.83 2.13 -0.27
C ILE A 126 1.91 3.34 -0.26
N SER A 127 0.60 3.15 -0.12
CA SER A 127 -0.35 4.26 -0.05
C SER A 127 -0.05 5.17 1.16
N TYR A 128 0.13 4.58 2.35
CA TYR A 128 0.49 5.32 3.55
C TYR A 128 1.88 5.94 3.46
N TYR A 129 2.87 5.29 2.84
CA TYR A 129 4.19 5.88 2.63
C TYR A 129 4.13 7.26 1.96
N ILE A 130 3.15 7.46 1.07
CA ILE A 130 2.97 8.71 0.33
C ILE A 130 2.08 9.69 1.11
N VAL A 131 0.87 9.27 1.52
CA VAL A 131 -0.14 10.20 2.09
C VAL A 131 0.03 10.47 3.59
N ASN A 132 0.54 9.49 4.34
CA ASN A 132 0.72 9.56 5.79
C ASN A 132 1.92 8.69 6.23
N PRO A 133 3.14 9.10 5.87
CA PRO A 133 4.36 8.32 6.09
C PRO A 133 4.64 8.04 7.57
N ASP A 134 4.19 8.92 8.47
CA ASP A 134 4.40 8.77 9.91
C ASP A 134 3.60 7.59 10.47
N LYS A 135 2.41 7.28 9.89
CA LYS A 135 1.67 6.06 10.24
C LYS A 135 2.45 4.81 9.89
N LEU A 136 3.05 4.73 8.71
CA LEU A 136 3.87 3.57 8.36
C LEU A 136 5.14 3.49 9.22
N ARG A 137 5.82 4.63 9.41
CA ARG A 137 7.07 4.69 10.18
C ARG A 137 6.86 4.32 11.65
N SER A 138 5.74 4.71 12.26
CA SER A 138 5.43 4.40 13.65
C SER A 138 5.06 2.93 13.89
N ARG A 139 4.46 2.26 12.88
CA ARG A 139 4.07 0.84 12.98
C ARG A 139 5.19 -0.11 12.58
N SER A 140 5.92 0.20 11.50
CA SER A 140 7.06 -0.61 11.06
C SER A 140 8.12 0.26 10.37
N PRO A 141 9.17 0.67 11.10
CA PRO A 141 10.33 1.33 10.50
C PRO A 141 10.96 0.51 9.37
N ALA A 142 10.97 -0.81 9.49
CA ALA A 142 11.54 -1.70 8.49
C ALA A 142 10.74 -1.71 7.18
N LYS A 143 9.39 -1.74 7.23
CA LYS A 143 8.56 -1.59 6.02
C LYS A 143 8.68 -0.20 5.41
N TYR A 144 8.78 0.84 6.25
CA TYR A 144 9.03 2.20 5.80
C TYR A 144 10.35 2.30 5.00
N GLU A 145 11.45 1.77 5.54
CA GLU A 145 12.76 1.75 4.88
C GLU A 145 12.77 0.87 3.64
N PHE A 146 12.05 -0.26 3.65
CA PHE A 146 11.91 -1.13 2.50
C PHE A 146 11.30 -0.37 1.32
N ILE A 147 10.14 0.27 1.53
CA ILE A 147 9.46 1.05 0.49
C ILE A 147 10.32 2.22 0.06
N GLN A 148 10.90 2.96 1.00
CA GLN A 148 11.81 4.06 0.70
C GLN A 148 12.93 3.63 -0.25
N ASN A 149 13.68 2.61 0.12
CA ASN A 149 14.94 2.28 -0.55
C ASN A 149 14.72 1.45 -1.82
N ARG A 150 13.77 0.50 -1.79
CA ARG A 150 13.60 -0.51 -2.85
C ARG A 150 12.47 -0.21 -3.81
N VAL A 151 11.49 0.60 -3.42
CA VAL A 151 10.33 0.94 -4.26
C VAL A 151 10.39 2.40 -4.71
N MET A 152 10.75 3.32 -3.82
CA MET A 152 10.75 4.77 -4.06
C MET A 152 12.15 5.34 -4.31
N HIS A 153 13.18 4.49 -4.37
CA HIS A 153 14.57 4.84 -4.67
C HIS A 153 15.11 6.02 -3.85
N GLY A 154 14.84 6.01 -2.54
CA GLY A 154 15.28 7.03 -1.59
C GLY A 154 14.36 8.26 -1.48
N THR A 155 13.40 8.44 -2.40
CA THR A 155 12.43 9.55 -2.34
C THR A 155 11.66 9.51 -1.02
N ARG A 156 11.61 10.63 -0.31
CA ARG A 156 10.92 10.78 0.97
C ARG A 156 9.67 11.61 0.80
N TYR A 157 8.62 11.22 1.50
CA TYR A 157 7.40 12.00 1.65
C TYR A 157 7.27 12.44 3.11
N ILE A 158 6.73 13.64 3.32
CA ILE A 158 6.32 14.14 4.63
C ILE A 158 4.91 14.71 4.45
N SER A 159 3.98 14.33 5.32
CA SER A 159 2.66 14.96 5.37
C SER A 159 2.67 16.02 6.48
N LYS A 160 2.50 17.29 6.11
CA LYS A 160 2.54 18.44 7.04
C LYS A 160 1.17 19.07 7.15
N ILE A 161 0.82 19.50 8.35
CA ILE A 161 -0.37 20.32 8.59
C ILE A 161 0.08 21.79 8.71
N ARG A 162 -0.74 22.72 8.23
CA ARG A 162 -0.50 24.16 8.39
C ARG A 162 -0.18 24.51 9.84
N GLU A 163 0.87 25.30 10.07
CA GLU A 163 1.35 25.61 11.43
C GLU A 163 0.26 26.25 12.32
N ASP A 164 -0.61 27.09 11.77
CA ASP A 164 -1.71 27.73 12.50
C ASP A 164 -2.84 26.79 12.91
N LEU A 165 -2.83 25.56 12.41
CA LEU A 165 -3.75 24.47 12.73
C LEU A 165 -3.07 23.34 13.52
N THR A 166 -1.86 23.59 14.02
CA THR A 166 -1.12 22.66 14.88
C THR A 166 -1.08 23.11 16.33
N PHE A 167 -0.86 22.16 17.24
CA PHE A 167 -0.67 22.41 18.67
C PHE A 167 0.23 21.35 19.30
N GLU A 168 0.87 21.68 20.41
CA GLU A 168 1.77 20.77 21.11
C GLU A 168 1.04 19.99 22.20
N VAL A 169 1.23 18.68 22.20
CA VAL A 169 0.84 17.79 23.30
C VAL A 169 2.08 17.44 24.09
N TYR A 170 2.03 17.68 25.40
CA TYR A 170 3.11 17.35 26.32
C TYR A 170 2.79 16.05 27.06
N ASN A 171 3.74 15.13 27.08
CA ASN A 171 3.66 13.90 27.87
C ASN A 171 5.05 13.56 28.41
N LEU A 172 5.23 13.62 29.74
CA LEU A 172 6.50 13.30 30.41
C LEU A 172 6.74 11.80 30.58
N TYR A 173 5.69 10.99 30.42
CA TYR A 173 5.73 9.54 30.55
C TYR A 173 5.18 8.92 29.27
N PRO A 174 5.89 9.06 28.13
CA PRO A 174 5.44 8.52 26.86
C PRO A 174 5.61 7.01 26.86
N ASP A 175 4.58 6.30 27.30
CA ASP A 175 4.55 4.86 27.27
C ASP A 175 3.83 4.41 26.01
N TYR A 176 4.60 4.16 24.95
CA TYR A 176 4.07 3.56 23.74
C TYR A 176 4.00 2.05 23.92
N VAL A 177 2.84 1.58 24.37
CA VAL A 177 2.57 0.18 24.63
C VAL A 177 1.32 -0.19 23.85
N TYR A 178 1.41 -1.24 23.04
CA TYR A 178 0.20 -1.80 22.43
C TYR A 178 -0.59 -2.56 23.49
N PRO A 179 -1.92 -2.68 23.35
CA PRO A 179 -2.70 -3.60 24.17
C PRO A 179 -2.02 -4.96 24.31
N GLY A 180 -2.17 -5.60 25.47
CA GLY A 180 -1.61 -6.91 25.74
C GLY A 180 -1.97 -7.97 24.68
N ARG A 181 -1.15 -9.02 24.57
CA ARG A 181 -1.48 -10.17 23.74
C ARG A 181 -2.61 -10.97 24.38
N ILE A 182 -3.47 -11.58 23.58
CA ILE A 182 -4.51 -12.49 24.07
C ILE A 182 -3.85 -13.65 24.82
N THR A 183 -4.27 -13.89 26.06
CA THR A 183 -3.81 -15.00 26.91
C THR A 183 -4.92 -16.01 27.18
N ARG A 184 -6.19 -15.57 27.14
CA ARG A 184 -7.37 -16.43 27.31
C ARG A 184 -8.54 -15.89 26.51
N ILE A 185 -9.34 -16.79 25.96
CA ILE A 185 -10.68 -16.52 25.46
C ILE A 185 -11.64 -17.46 26.19
N ASP A 186 -12.69 -16.92 26.77
CA ASP A 186 -13.81 -17.69 27.33
C ASP A 186 -15.08 -17.36 26.54
N ILE A 187 -15.80 -18.40 26.14
CA ILE A 187 -17.02 -18.28 25.34
C ILE A 187 -18.11 -19.03 26.07
N GLN A 188 -19.17 -18.31 26.43
CA GLN A 188 -20.34 -18.84 27.09
C GLN A 188 -21.54 -18.69 26.16
N VAL A 189 -22.36 -19.73 26.10
CA VAL A 189 -23.59 -19.76 25.31
C VAL A 189 -24.71 -20.18 26.23
N GLU A 190 -25.67 -19.29 26.44
CA GLU A 190 -26.88 -19.55 27.20
C GLU A 190 -28.09 -19.67 26.26
N GLY A 191 -29.00 -20.60 26.57
CA GLY A 191 -30.23 -20.87 25.80
C GLY A 191 -30.32 -22.31 25.31
N GLU A 192 -31.49 -22.94 25.48
CA GLU A 192 -31.75 -24.30 25.01
C GLU A 192 -31.82 -24.37 23.47
N PRO A 193 -31.73 -25.55 22.82
CA PRO A 193 -31.67 -25.66 21.36
C PRO A 193 -32.76 -24.89 20.59
N GLU A 194 -33.99 -24.86 21.10
CA GLU A 194 -35.14 -24.14 20.48
C GLU A 194 -35.36 -22.71 21.03
N GLU A 195 -34.40 -22.17 21.76
CA GLU A 195 -34.40 -20.81 22.32
C GLU A 195 -33.34 -19.93 21.67
N ASP A 196 -33.56 -18.61 21.76
CA ASP A 196 -32.55 -17.63 21.36
C ASP A 196 -31.30 -17.80 22.25
N LYS A 197 -30.12 -17.57 21.67
CA LYS A 197 -28.84 -17.81 22.33
C LYS A 197 -28.21 -16.48 22.74
N LEU A 198 -27.92 -16.32 24.03
CA LEU A 198 -27.03 -15.28 24.51
C LEU A 198 -25.60 -15.80 24.45
N ILE A 199 -24.77 -15.16 23.62
CA ILE A 199 -23.35 -15.45 23.52
C ILE A 199 -22.61 -14.38 24.30
N THR A 200 -21.83 -14.80 25.29
CA THR A 200 -20.91 -13.93 26.04
C THR A 200 -19.49 -14.36 25.74
N VAL A 201 -18.67 -13.42 25.30
CA VAL A 201 -17.25 -13.63 25.01
C VAL A 201 -16.43 -12.76 25.92
N GLU A 202 -15.49 -13.37 26.65
CA GLU A 202 -14.45 -12.67 27.41
C GLU A 202 -13.09 -12.92 26.81
N ILE A 203 -12.34 -11.85 26.58
CA ILE A 203 -10.94 -11.89 26.17
C ILE A 203 -10.10 -11.35 27.31
N GLU A 204 -9.18 -12.17 27.79
CA GLU A 204 -8.12 -11.74 28.68
C GLU A 204 -6.87 -11.46 27.85
N ILE A 205 -6.29 -10.29 28.07
CA ILE A 205 -5.01 -9.90 27.51
C ILE A 205 -3.96 -9.88 28.62
N HIS A 206 -2.70 -10.11 28.23
CA HIS A 206 -1.57 -9.96 29.12
C HIS A 206 -1.54 -8.54 29.73
N GLY A 207 -1.34 -8.46 31.04
CA GLY A 207 -1.32 -7.19 31.77
C GLY A 207 -0.18 -7.12 32.78
N GLU A 208 0.86 -6.36 32.45
CA GLU A 208 1.95 -6.03 33.39
C GLU A 208 1.79 -4.64 34.03
N SER A 209 0.93 -3.78 33.47
CA SER A 209 0.67 -2.42 33.97
C SER A 209 -0.67 -1.89 33.47
N ASP A 210 -1.06 -0.67 33.84
CA ASP A 210 -2.25 -0.04 33.24
C ASP A 210 -2.00 0.42 31.78
N LEU A 211 -0.75 0.34 31.30
CA LEU A 211 -0.34 0.85 29.98
C LEU A 211 -0.62 -0.14 28.84
N ASP A 212 -0.65 -1.45 29.12
CA ASP A 212 -1.03 -2.49 28.15
C ASP A 212 -2.53 -2.84 28.24
N ALA A 213 -3.31 -2.05 28.98
CA ALA A 213 -4.75 -2.19 29.08
C ALA A 213 -5.45 -1.78 27.77
N ALA A 214 -6.53 -2.48 27.44
CA ALA A 214 -7.38 -2.14 26.30
C ALA A 214 -8.53 -1.23 26.73
N GLN A 215 -9.00 -0.40 25.81
CA GLN A 215 -10.23 0.37 25.92
C GLN A 215 -11.42 -0.33 25.28
N SER A 216 -11.20 -1.12 24.21
CA SER A 216 -12.24 -1.94 23.60
C SER A 216 -11.65 -2.95 22.61
N ALA A 217 -12.49 -3.89 22.17
CA ALA A 217 -12.20 -4.78 21.06
C ALA A 217 -13.40 -4.92 20.11
N TYR A 218 -13.08 -5.29 18.87
CA TYR A 218 -14.02 -5.60 17.81
C TYR A 218 -13.77 -7.01 17.30
N ILE A 219 -14.85 -7.77 17.18
CA ILE A 219 -14.85 -9.10 16.58
C ILE A 219 -16.05 -9.23 15.66
N ARG A 220 -15.82 -9.74 14.45
CA ARG A 220 -16.88 -10.27 13.59
C ARG A 220 -16.78 -11.78 13.59
N VAL A 221 -17.87 -12.47 13.94
CA VAL A 221 -17.93 -13.93 14.02
C VAL A 221 -18.81 -14.45 12.89
N PHE A 222 -18.25 -15.31 12.03
CA PHE A 222 -18.90 -15.90 10.88
C PHE A 222 -19.36 -17.33 11.15
N SER A 223 -20.49 -17.73 10.59
CA SER A 223 -20.92 -19.13 10.53
C SER A 223 -20.30 -19.84 9.33
N GLU A 224 -20.30 -21.17 9.35
CA GLU A 224 -19.97 -22.01 8.18
C GLU A 224 -20.88 -21.75 6.96
N LYS A 225 -21.99 -21.02 7.14
CA LYS A 225 -22.93 -20.65 6.08
C LYS A 225 -22.71 -19.23 5.54
N GLY A 226 -21.76 -18.48 6.10
CA GLY A 226 -21.43 -17.12 5.67
C GLY A 226 -22.26 -16.01 6.30
N THR A 227 -23.22 -16.33 7.19
CA THR A 227 -23.87 -15.34 8.05
C THR A 227 -22.91 -14.89 9.15
N PHE A 228 -23.09 -13.68 9.69
CA PHE A 228 -22.19 -13.16 10.72
C PHE A 228 -22.91 -12.29 11.75
N PHE A 229 -22.30 -12.17 12.93
CA PHE A 229 -22.65 -11.16 13.92
C PHE A 229 -21.39 -10.44 14.42
N ASP A 230 -21.58 -9.22 14.92
CA ASP A 230 -20.50 -8.38 15.42
C ASP A 230 -20.57 -8.23 16.94
N LEU A 231 -19.44 -8.43 17.61
CA LEU A 231 -19.19 -7.97 18.97
C LEU A 231 -18.46 -6.63 18.87
N ALA A 232 -19.19 -5.59 18.46
CA ALA A 232 -18.59 -4.33 18.02
C ALA A 232 -18.08 -3.41 19.16
N TRP A 233 -18.40 -3.75 20.41
CA TRP A 233 -18.18 -2.88 21.57
C TRP A 233 -17.79 -3.68 22.82
N MET A 234 -16.85 -4.62 22.64
CA MET A 234 -16.35 -5.36 23.80
C MET A 234 -15.73 -4.39 24.78
N SER A 235 -16.35 -4.26 25.95
CA SER A 235 -15.97 -3.25 26.93
C SER A 235 -15.09 -3.86 28.01
N PRO A 236 -14.09 -3.12 28.52
CA PRO A 236 -13.28 -3.56 29.64
C PRO A 236 -14.14 -3.77 30.88
N VAL A 237 -13.86 -4.84 31.61
CA VAL A 237 -14.52 -5.17 32.88
C VAL A 237 -13.49 -5.45 33.98
N ASP A 238 -13.85 -5.16 35.23
CA ASP A 238 -13.08 -5.56 36.41
C ASP A 238 -13.26 -7.05 36.72
N ALA A 239 -12.57 -7.54 37.76
CA ALA A 239 -12.66 -8.93 38.20
C ALA A 239 -14.08 -9.36 38.67
N ASN A 240 -14.99 -8.41 38.88
CA ASN A 240 -16.39 -8.66 39.24
C ASN A 240 -17.34 -8.55 38.04
N GLY A 241 -16.81 -8.28 36.83
CA GLY A 241 -17.60 -8.09 35.62
C GLY A 241 -18.23 -6.71 35.48
N MET A 242 -17.81 -5.72 36.28
CA MET A 242 -18.28 -4.34 36.18
C MET A 242 -17.48 -3.58 35.13
N SER A 243 -18.17 -2.82 34.26
CA SER A 243 -17.51 -2.03 33.22
C SER A 243 -16.54 -0.99 33.79
N VAL A 244 -15.36 -0.90 33.18
CA VAL A 244 -14.30 0.07 33.50
C VAL A 244 -13.82 0.78 32.23
N PRO A 245 -13.24 1.99 32.31
CA PRO A 245 -12.81 2.74 31.13
C PRO A 245 -11.69 2.08 30.32
N SER A 246 -10.83 1.30 31.00
CA SER A 246 -9.75 0.50 30.43
C SER A 246 -9.45 -0.69 31.33
N GLY A 247 -8.95 -1.78 30.76
CA GLY A 247 -8.59 -2.98 31.53
C GLY A 247 -8.06 -4.13 30.66
N HIS A 248 -7.74 -5.25 31.32
CA HIS A 248 -7.15 -6.44 30.68
C HIS A 248 -8.14 -7.56 30.42
N ILE A 249 -9.42 -7.37 30.77
CA ILE A 249 -10.51 -8.29 30.46
C ILE A 249 -11.56 -7.51 29.67
N LEU A 250 -11.83 -7.94 28.44
CA LEU A 250 -12.82 -7.36 27.55
C LEU A 250 -14.00 -8.30 27.44
N ARG A 251 -15.22 -7.81 27.70
CA ARG A 251 -16.45 -8.59 27.58
C ARG A 251 -17.34 -8.05 26.48
N GLY A 252 -17.81 -8.92 25.60
CA GLY A 252 -18.81 -8.65 24.58
C GLY A 252 -19.97 -9.64 24.66
N GLU A 253 -21.17 -9.17 24.34
CA GLU A 253 -22.37 -10.00 24.31
C GLU A 253 -23.12 -9.82 22.99
N ALA A 254 -23.68 -10.92 22.47
CA ALA A 254 -24.55 -10.92 21.31
C ALA A 254 -25.73 -11.85 21.56
N MET A 255 -26.94 -11.38 21.22
CA MET A 255 -28.14 -12.20 21.19
C MET A 255 -28.35 -12.72 19.77
N LEU A 256 -28.38 -14.04 19.60
CA LEU A 256 -28.70 -14.69 18.33
C LEU A 256 -30.06 -15.36 18.41
N SER A 257 -30.82 -15.24 17.33
CA SER A 257 -32.08 -15.99 17.24
C SER A 257 -31.83 -17.49 17.21
N LYS A 258 -32.77 -18.27 17.73
CA LYS A 258 -32.86 -19.73 17.52
C LYS A 258 -32.86 -20.18 16.06
N TYR A 259 -33.12 -19.26 15.14
CA TYR A 259 -33.09 -19.51 13.70
C TYR A 259 -31.70 -19.27 13.08
N ALA A 260 -30.74 -18.68 13.82
CA ALA A 260 -29.38 -18.51 13.32
C ALA A 260 -28.75 -19.87 12.95
N ALA A 261 -27.83 -19.85 11.99
CA ALA A 261 -27.18 -21.05 11.47
C ALA A 261 -26.63 -21.95 12.59
N ASN A 262 -26.94 -23.24 12.52
CA ASN A 262 -26.32 -24.24 13.37
C ASN A 262 -24.91 -24.58 12.87
N GLY A 263 -24.07 -25.11 13.75
CA GLY A 263 -22.70 -25.49 13.39
C GLY A 263 -21.64 -24.61 14.05
N TYR A 264 -20.44 -24.61 13.46
CA TYR A 264 -19.32 -23.83 13.97
C TYR A 264 -19.42 -22.36 13.56
N TRP A 265 -19.02 -21.49 14.50
CA TRP A 265 -18.91 -20.06 14.31
C TRP A 265 -17.52 -19.61 14.72
N GLN A 266 -16.86 -18.78 13.91
CA GLN A 266 -15.49 -18.34 14.16
C GLN A 266 -15.21 -16.93 13.63
N PRO A 267 -14.36 -16.15 14.32
CA PRO A 267 -13.87 -14.89 13.81
C PRO A 267 -12.63 -15.08 12.93
N ASP A 268 -12.47 -14.19 11.94
CA ASP A 268 -11.25 -14.14 11.13
C ASP A 268 -10.14 -13.33 11.81
N GLN A 269 -10.54 -12.27 12.53
CA GLN A 269 -9.64 -11.32 13.14
C GLN A 269 -10.24 -10.84 14.47
N ILE A 270 -9.37 -10.62 15.46
CA ILE A 270 -9.71 -9.89 16.69
C ILE A 270 -8.87 -8.63 16.72
N ARG A 271 -9.54 -7.48 16.85
CA ARG A 271 -8.91 -6.16 16.89
C ARG A 271 -9.07 -5.59 18.29
N ILE A 272 -7.96 -5.20 18.91
CA ILE A 272 -7.93 -4.67 20.28
C ILE A 272 -7.26 -3.31 20.24
N TRP A 273 -7.85 -2.30 20.87
CA TRP A 273 -7.26 -0.96 20.95
C TRP A 273 -7.23 -0.41 22.36
N ASP A 274 -6.23 0.41 22.63
CA ASP A 274 -6.13 1.22 23.85
C ASP A 274 -6.83 2.57 23.67
N ALA A 275 -6.78 3.41 24.71
CA ALA A 275 -7.38 4.74 24.68
C ALA A 275 -6.62 5.73 23.76
N GLN A 276 -5.39 5.42 23.37
CA GLN A 276 -4.56 6.24 22.48
C GLN A 276 -4.74 5.84 21.01
N GLY A 277 -5.56 4.82 20.73
CA GLY A 277 -5.80 4.29 19.38
C GLY A 277 -4.69 3.39 18.87
N ASN A 278 -3.79 2.89 19.74
CA ASN A 278 -2.87 1.82 19.35
C ASN A 278 -3.64 0.52 19.24
N GLU A 279 -3.41 -0.17 18.13
CA GLU A 279 -4.16 -1.35 17.78
C GLU A 279 -3.25 -2.57 17.76
N ARG A 280 -3.68 -3.63 18.43
CA ARG A 280 -3.16 -4.98 18.22
C ARG A 280 -4.12 -5.72 17.29
N LEU A 281 -3.58 -6.14 16.16
CA LEU A 281 -4.26 -6.96 15.17
C LEU A 281 -3.85 -8.40 15.40
N THR A 282 -4.83 -9.29 15.43
CA THR A 282 -4.57 -10.69 15.69
C THR A 282 -5.36 -11.51 14.66
N SER A 283 -4.77 -12.60 14.18
CA SER A 283 -5.30 -13.57 13.19
C SER A 283 -5.62 -14.94 13.82
N GLN A 284 -6.38 -15.81 13.14
CA GLN A 284 -6.85 -17.10 13.69
C GLN A 284 -5.77 -17.99 14.33
N ASN A 285 -4.50 -17.84 13.96
CA ASN A 285 -3.36 -18.55 14.55
C ASN A 285 -2.89 -18.01 15.92
N ASP A 286 -3.42 -16.89 16.38
CA ASP A 286 -3.02 -16.24 17.63
C ASP A 286 -3.85 -16.68 18.86
N TRP A 287 -4.96 -17.39 18.65
CA TRP A 287 -5.84 -17.87 19.72
C TRP A 287 -6.51 -19.20 19.37
N GLY A 288 -7.05 -19.87 20.38
CA GLY A 288 -7.98 -20.98 20.20
C GLY A 288 -9.43 -20.46 20.25
N TRP A 289 -10.21 -20.71 19.21
CA TRP A 289 -11.64 -20.39 19.18
C TRP A 289 -12.46 -21.64 18.89
N LYS A 290 -13.53 -21.86 19.66
CA LYS A 290 -14.48 -22.95 19.40
C LYS A 290 -15.87 -22.59 19.90
N LEU A 291 -16.69 -22.07 19.00
CA LEU A 291 -18.10 -21.83 19.23
C LEU A 291 -18.91 -22.76 18.33
N TYR A 292 -19.75 -23.61 18.93
CA TYR A 292 -20.71 -24.43 18.21
C TYR A 292 -22.12 -24.06 18.69
N LEU A 293 -23.01 -23.76 17.76
CA LEU A 293 -24.41 -23.47 18.06
C LEU A 293 -25.30 -24.64 17.63
N ASP A 294 -26.04 -25.19 18.59
CA ASP A 294 -27.09 -26.18 18.35
C ASP A 294 -28.45 -25.47 18.19
N ASN A 295 -28.78 -25.16 16.94
CA ASN A 295 -30.04 -24.53 16.55
C ASN A 295 -30.79 -25.45 15.57
N PRO A 296 -31.59 -26.43 16.04
CA PRO A 296 -32.36 -27.33 15.17
C PRO A 296 -33.40 -26.61 14.30
N LEU A 297 -33.77 -25.37 14.65
CA LEU A 297 -34.69 -24.53 13.89
C LEU A 297 -33.99 -23.65 12.86
N ALA A 298 -32.67 -23.81 12.67
CA ALA A 298 -31.86 -22.98 11.79
C ALA A 298 -32.52 -22.73 10.43
N ASP A 299 -32.40 -21.48 9.99
CA ASP A 299 -32.76 -21.02 8.68
C ASP A 299 -31.51 -20.59 7.94
N CYS A 300 -31.30 -21.15 6.77
CA CYS A 300 -30.15 -20.89 5.92
C CYS A 300 -30.57 -20.29 4.58
N GLU A 301 -31.87 -20.00 4.40
CA GLU A 301 -32.41 -19.41 3.19
C GLU A 301 -32.60 -17.91 3.44
N PRO A 302 -32.08 -17.04 2.57
CA PRO A 302 -32.31 -15.61 2.71
C PRO A 302 -33.72 -15.20 2.27
N PRO A 303 -34.23 -14.04 2.73
CA PRO A 303 -35.49 -13.48 2.27
C PRO A 303 -35.55 -13.36 0.75
N VAL A 304 -36.69 -13.67 0.15
CA VAL A 304 -36.88 -13.63 -1.30
C VAL A 304 -37.82 -12.51 -1.69
N TYR A 305 -37.33 -11.59 -2.52
CA TYR A 305 -38.16 -10.54 -3.11
C TYR A 305 -39.26 -11.11 -4.01
N VAL A 306 -40.50 -10.63 -3.86
CA VAL A 306 -41.59 -10.95 -4.78
C VAL A 306 -41.51 -10.04 -6.00
N LYS A 307 -41.08 -10.60 -7.12
CA LYS A 307 -40.97 -9.89 -8.39
C LYS A 307 -42.26 -9.13 -8.78
N ASN A 308 -42.08 -7.95 -9.32
CA ASN A 308 -43.00 -6.89 -9.72
C ASN A 308 -43.85 -6.31 -8.60
N SER A 309 -43.41 -6.40 -7.34
CA SER A 309 -44.14 -5.90 -6.17
C SER A 309 -43.69 -4.51 -5.70
N MET A 310 -42.54 -4.01 -6.16
CA MET A 310 -42.02 -2.69 -5.81
C MET A 310 -42.98 -1.56 -6.24
N ARG A 311 -43.38 -0.71 -5.29
CA ARG A 311 -44.23 0.46 -5.52
C ARG A 311 -43.69 1.64 -4.74
N LEU A 312 -43.72 2.81 -5.38
CA LEU A 312 -43.46 4.09 -4.74
C LEU A 312 -44.77 4.84 -4.55
N ALA A 313 -44.89 5.54 -3.43
CA ALA A 313 -45.98 6.46 -3.16
C ALA A 313 -45.42 7.76 -2.58
N LEU A 314 -45.97 8.88 -3.04
CA LEU A 314 -45.65 10.21 -2.51
C LEU A 314 -46.75 10.64 -1.54
N SER A 315 -46.33 11.20 -0.41
CA SER A 315 -47.22 11.86 0.55
C SER A 315 -46.57 13.14 1.06
N GLU A 316 -47.37 14.05 1.58
CA GLU A 316 -46.89 15.27 2.24
C GLU A 316 -47.13 15.18 3.74
N ALA A 317 -46.21 15.76 4.49
CA ALA A 317 -46.33 15.98 5.93
C ALA A 317 -45.87 17.40 6.26
N LYS A 318 -46.05 17.81 7.51
CA LYS A 318 -45.61 19.11 8.01
C LYS A 318 -44.82 18.97 9.29
N THR A 319 -43.88 19.87 9.50
CA THR A 319 -43.22 20.04 10.80
C THR A 319 -44.18 20.70 11.79
N GLU A 320 -43.77 20.76 13.06
CA GLU A 320 -44.51 21.52 14.09
C GLU A 320 -44.65 23.00 13.73
N GLU A 321 -43.71 23.55 12.95
CA GLU A 321 -43.74 24.92 12.42
C GLU A 321 -44.59 25.07 11.13
N GLU A 322 -45.41 24.07 10.79
CA GLU A 322 -46.26 24.05 9.59
C GLU A 322 -45.51 24.11 8.25
N ARG A 323 -44.20 23.83 8.24
CA ARG A 323 -43.42 23.72 6.99
C ARG A 323 -43.66 22.37 6.35
N ALA A 324 -44.10 22.37 5.10
CA ALA A 324 -44.42 21.16 4.36
C ALA A 324 -43.14 20.49 3.82
N TYR A 325 -43.10 19.16 3.93
CA TYR A 325 -42.09 18.32 3.30
C TYR A 325 -42.75 17.07 2.71
N GLN A 326 -42.08 16.45 1.76
CA GLN A 326 -42.54 15.26 1.08
C GLN A 326 -41.97 14.00 1.72
N ILE A 327 -42.65 12.87 1.54
CA ILE A 327 -42.20 11.55 1.96
C ILE A 327 -42.41 10.60 0.81
N ILE A 328 -41.32 10.00 0.32
CA ILE A 328 -41.38 8.86 -0.59
C ILE A 328 -41.49 7.61 0.26
N THR A 329 -42.52 6.80 0.01
CA THR A 329 -42.68 5.49 0.63
C THR A 329 -42.42 4.41 -0.41
N ALA A 330 -41.29 3.73 -0.31
CA ALA A 330 -41.06 2.48 -1.03
C ALA A 330 -41.74 1.32 -0.31
N ARG A 331 -42.44 0.49 -1.07
CA ARG A 331 -43.10 -0.71 -0.57
C ARG A 331 -42.88 -1.86 -1.51
N TRP A 332 -42.64 -3.03 -0.96
CA TRP A 332 -42.55 -4.26 -1.74
C TRP A 332 -42.98 -5.45 -0.92
N LYS A 333 -43.20 -6.57 -1.60
CA LYS A 333 -43.46 -7.85 -0.96
C LYS A 333 -42.21 -8.71 -0.95
N LEU A 334 -42.07 -9.49 0.11
CA LEU A 334 -41.02 -10.49 0.25
C LEU A 334 -41.61 -11.77 0.85
N ILE A 335 -40.92 -12.89 0.65
CA ILE A 335 -41.25 -14.20 1.20
C ILE A 335 -40.05 -14.65 2.02
N ASP A 336 -40.31 -15.04 3.26
CA ASP A 336 -39.32 -15.61 4.15
C ASP A 336 -39.96 -16.67 5.03
N LYS A 337 -39.18 -17.65 5.50
CA LYS A 337 -39.66 -18.69 6.41
C LYS A 337 -39.93 -18.10 7.81
N ASN A 338 -39.12 -17.14 8.23
CA ASN A 338 -39.15 -16.52 9.55
C ASN A 338 -39.50 -15.03 9.46
N ASP A 339 -39.19 -14.29 10.54
CA ASP A 339 -39.42 -12.85 10.59
C ASP A 339 -38.24 -12.08 10.00
N ILE A 340 -38.44 -10.81 9.69
CA ILE A 340 -37.43 -9.96 9.09
C ILE A 340 -36.79 -9.08 10.15
N LYS A 341 -35.47 -9.11 10.24
CA LYS A 341 -34.68 -8.27 11.15
C LYS A 341 -34.59 -6.84 10.63
N GLY A 342 -34.39 -6.66 9.33
CA GLY A 342 -34.24 -5.35 8.73
C GLY A 342 -34.52 -5.33 7.24
N VAL A 343 -35.06 -4.21 6.76
CA VAL A 343 -35.19 -3.92 5.33
C VAL A 343 -34.65 -2.53 5.03
N TYR A 344 -33.97 -2.43 3.90
CA TYR A 344 -33.22 -1.27 3.48
C TYR A 344 -33.56 -0.96 2.02
N ALA A 345 -33.64 0.32 1.69
CA ALA A 345 -33.77 0.76 0.31
C ALA A 345 -32.79 1.90 0.05
N GLN A 346 -32.15 1.82 -1.11
CA GLN A 346 -31.29 2.86 -1.65
C GLN A 346 -32.02 3.54 -2.80
N MET A 347 -32.08 4.87 -2.74
CA MET A 347 -32.71 5.71 -3.74
C MET A 347 -31.73 6.75 -4.24
N ASN A 348 -31.79 7.00 -5.54
CA ASN A 348 -30.96 7.98 -6.23
C ASN A 348 -31.89 8.99 -6.90
N ASP A 349 -31.57 10.27 -6.84
CA ASP A 349 -32.16 11.22 -7.78
C ASP A 349 -31.37 11.21 -9.11
N GLU A 350 -31.88 11.90 -10.12
CA GLU A 350 -31.28 11.93 -11.45
C GLU A 350 -30.07 12.88 -11.58
N ASN A 351 -29.81 13.70 -10.56
CA ASN A 351 -28.65 14.59 -10.53
C ASN A 351 -27.39 13.78 -10.28
N ARG A 352 -26.35 14.01 -11.08
CA ARG A 352 -25.05 13.32 -10.97
C ARG A 352 -24.12 13.97 -9.95
N GLU A 353 -24.48 15.16 -9.47
CA GLU A 353 -23.72 15.88 -8.44
C GLU A 353 -24.18 15.50 -7.03
N THR A 354 -25.26 14.73 -6.89
CA THR A 354 -25.75 14.21 -5.62
C THR A 354 -25.41 12.73 -5.47
N TYR A 355 -25.18 12.33 -4.22
CA TYR A 355 -24.94 10.93 -3.88
C TYR A 355 -26.24 10.27 -3.46
N SER A 356 -26.38 8.98 -3.78
CA SER A 356 -27.56 8.20 -3.44
C SER A 356 -27.79 8.10 -1.93
N ARG A 357 -29.04 8.01 -1.54
CA ARG A 357 -29.42 7.92 -0.14
C ARG A 357 -29.87 6.51 0.19
N ARG A 358 -29.19 5.88 1.15
CA ARG A 358 -29.64 4.63 1.76
C ARG A 358 -30.35 4.95 3.06
N GLU A 359 -31.61 4.57 3.14
CA GLU A 359 -32.36 4.63 4.39
C GLU A 359 -32.23 3.32 5.15
N ASN A 360 -31.75 3.43 6.39
CA ASN A 360 -31.36 2.30 7.21
C ASN A 360 -32.49 1.77 8.12
N TRP A 361 -33.72 2.25 7.94
CA TRP A 361 -34.81 2.02 8.88
C TRP A 361 -36.14 1.75 8.16
N GLY A 362 -36.32 0.54 7.64
CA GLY A 362 -37.60 0.08 7.12
C GLY A 362 -38.36 -0.83 8.08
N GLU A 363 -39.65 -0.99 7.80
CA GLU A 363 -40.59 -1.80 8.58
C GLU A 363 -41.04 -3.00 7.73
N TYR A 364 -41.21 -4.17 8.36
CA TYR A 364 -41.83 -5.34 7.73
C TYR A 364 -43.12 -5.72 8.44
N ASN A 365 -44.20 -5.92 7.68
CA ASN A 365 -45.45 -6.44 8.18
C ASN A 365 -45.66 -7.88 7.69
N ARG A 366 -45.49 -8.83 8.61
CA ARG A 366 -45.63 -10.27 8.34
C ARG A 366 -47.03 -10.70 7.88
N GLN A 367 -48.10 -10.00 8.30
CA GLN A 367 -49.48 -10.36 7.91
C GLN A 367 -49.75 -10.06 6.45
N THR A 368 -49.17 -8.97 5.93
CA THR A 368 -49.33 -8.56 4.53
C THR A 368 -48.15 -8.97 3.65
N SER A 369 -47.09 -9.51 4.26
CA SER A 369 -45.78 -9.75 3.65
C SER A 369 -45.23 -8.50 2.95
N GLU A 370 -45.46 -7.32 3.52
CA GLU A 370 -45.08 -6.03 2.92
C GLU A 370 -43.96 -5.39 3.74
N ALA A 371 -42.85 -5.09 3.07
CA ALA A 371 -41.78 -4.24 3.56
C ALA A 371 -42.02 -2.79 3.14
N ARG A 372 -41.59 -1.84 3.98
CA ARG A 372 -41.76 -0.41 3.76
C ARG A 372 -40.53 0.37 4.21
N VAL A 373 -40.01 1.24 3.35
CA VAL A 373 -38.98 2.23 3.70
C VAL A 373 -39.52 3.62 3.37
N LYS A 374 -39.33 4.57 4.29
CA LYS A 374 -39.74 5.97 4.11
C LYS A 374 -38.51 6.84 3.95
N LEU A 375 -38.53 7.68 2.92
CA LEU A 375 -37.51 8.69 2.65
C LEU A 375 -38.14 10.07 2.82
N ILE A 376 -37.67 10.83 3.81
CA ILE A 376 -38.11 12.23 4.03
C ILE A 376 -37.42 13.11 2.99
N ILE A 377 -38.20 13.88 2.23
CA ILE A 377 -37.76 14.80 1.18
C ILE A 377 -38.19 16.24 1.54
N PRO A 378 -37.33 16.98 2.25
CA PRO A 378 -37.49 18.41 2.47
C PRO A 378 -37.50 19.21 1.16
N ASP A 379 -37.90 20.48 1.23
CA ASP A 379 -38.02 21.35 0.06
C ASP A 379 -36.68 21.78 -0.57
N TYR A 380 -35.57 21.51 0.13
CA TYR A 380 -34.21 21.74 -0.32
C TYR A 380 -33.54 20.52 -0.96
N PHE A 381 -34.22 19.39 -1.05
CA PHE A 381 -33.73 18.25 -1.84
C PHE A 381 -33.91 18.52 -3.34
N GLN A 382 -33.19 17.79 -4.20
CA GLN A 382 -33.28 17.97 -5.65
C GLN A 382 -34.67 17.61 -6.20
N SER A 383 -35.14 18.38 -7.18
CA SER A 383 -36.29 17.97 -8.02
C SER A 383 -35.82 17.01 -9.10
N GLY A 384 -36.73 16.16 -9.58
CA GLY A 384 -36.47 15.23 -10.68
C GLY A 384 -36.95 13.81 -10.37
N THR A 385 -36.46 12.87 -11.17
CA THR A 385 -36.81 11.45 -11.05
C THR A 385 -36.00 10.78 -9.93
N TYR A 386 -36.67 10.32 -8.89
CA TYR A 386 -36.07 9.46 -7.86
C TYR A 386 -36.28 8.00 -8.23
N THR A 387 -35.21 7.22 -8.18
CA THR A 387 -35.15 5.82 -8.62
C THR A 387 -34.68 4.94 -7.48
N VAL A 388 -35.37 3.82 -7.22
CA VAL A 388 -34.86 2.78 -6.31
C VAL A 388 -33.76 2.00 -7.03
N SER A 389 -32.53 2.06 -6.52
CA SER A 389 -31.38 1.38 -7.11
C SER A 389 -31.18 -0.03 -6.54
N THR A 390 -31.25 -0.14 -5.22
CA THR A 390 -31.05 -1.42 -4.50
C THR A 390 -31.99 -1.53 -3.31
N ILE A 391 -32.47 -2.74 -3.03
CA ILE A 391 -33.02 -3.09 -1.71
C ILE A 391 -32.19 -4.20 -1.08
N THR A 392 -32.12 -4.18 0.25
CA THR A 392 -31.51 -5.27 1.04
C THR A 392 -32.52 -5.72 2.09
N MET A 393 -32.64 -7.02 2.29
CA MET A 393 -33.52 -7.64 3.28
C MET A 393 -32.69 -8.60 4.11
N GLU A 394 -32.80 -8.53 5.43
CA GLU A 394 -32.09 -9.38 6.37
C GLU A 394 -33.11 -10.05 7.29
N ASP A 395 -33.10 -11.38 7.39
CA ASP A 395 -33.97 -12.12 8.30
C ASP A 395 -33.42 -12.14 9.75
N VAL A 396 -34.22 -12.66 10.68
CA VAL A 396 -33.80 -12.88 12.07
C VAL A 396 -32.73 -13.97 12.24
N ALA A 397 -32.47 -14.78 11.22
CA ALA A 397 -31.39 -15.77 11.16
C ALA A 397 -30.06 -15.19 10.63
N LEU A 398 -30.05 -13.90 10.29
CA LEU A 398 -28.93 -13.14 9.73
C LEU A 398 -28.58 -13.49 8.27
N ASN A 399 -29.47 -14.19 7.56
CA ASN A 399 -29.35 -14.33 6.12
C ASN A 399 -29.82 -13.04 5.46
N ALA A 400 -29.03 -12.55 4.50
CA ALA A 400 -29.33 -11.33 3.77
C ALA A 400 -29.42 -11.59 2.27
N SER A 401 -30.34 -10.91 1.60
CA SER A 401 -30.40 -10.82 0.15
C SER A 401 -30.49 -9.36 -0.30
N SER A 402 -29.99 -9.10 -1.50
CA SER A 402 -30.12 -7.81 -2.16
C SER A 402 -30.70 -7.97 -3.56
N VAL A 403 -31.57 -7.04 -3.94
CA VAL A 403 -32.09 -6.93 -5.31
C VAL A 403 -31.63 -5.61 -5.90
N TYR A 404 -31.04 -5.71 -7.09
CA TYR A 404 -30.51 -4.58 -7.85
C TYR A 404 -31.46 -4.29 -9.02
N PHE A 405 -31.96 -3.06 -9.08
CA PHE A 405 -32.93 -2.62 -10.08
C PHE A 405 -32.31 -1.78 -11.21
N THR A 406 -31.05 -1.38 -11.07
CA THR A 406 -30.29 -0.61 -12.06
C THR A 406 -29.04 -1.39 -12.48
N ASP A 407 -28.74 -1.46 -13.78
CA ASP A 407 -27.56 -2.20 -14.28
C ASP A 407 -26.25 -1.41 -14.09
N TRP A 408 -25.12 -1.98 -14.54
CA TRP A 408 -23.79 -1.35 -14.45
C TRP A 408 -23.78 0.07 -15.02
N PHE A 409 -24.44 0.30 -16.15
CA PHE A 409 -24.41 1.57 -16.88
C PHE A 409 -25.55 2.52 -16.48
N GLY A 410 -26.43 2.11 -15.56
CA GLY A 410 -27.71 2.78 -15.26
C GLY A 410 -28.58 2.94 -16.47
N GLU A 411 -28.32 2.12 -17.48
CA GLU A 411 -29.19 1.95 -18.60
C GLU A 411 -30.09 0.76 -18.31
N TYR A 412 -31.13 0.60 -19.12
CA TYR A 412 -31.83 -0.67 -19.20
C TYR A 412 -31.10 -1.53 -20.23
N ASN A 413 -30.01 -2.19 -19.84
CA ASN A 413 -29.44 -3.29 -20.63
C ASN A 413 -29.78 -4.62 -19.96
N ASN A 414 -30.44 -5.47 -20.75
CA ASN A 414 -31.26 -6.59 -20.34
C ASN A 414 -30.45 -7.83 -19.87
N SER A 415 -29.32 -7.62 -19.18
CA SER A 415 -28.44 -8.67 -18.68
C SER A 415 -28.43 -8.67 -17.15
N GLY A 416 -29.46 -9.26 -16.56
CA GLY A 416 -29.44 -9.70 -15.14
C GLY A 416 -30.27 -8.90 -14.14
N LEU A 417 -31.07 -7.91 -14.57
CA LEU A 417 -32.01 -7.22 -13.66
C LEU A 417 -33.26 -8.06 -13.41
N ASP A 418 -33.69 -8.13 -12.15
CA ASP A 418 -34.93 -8.82 -11.79
C ASP A 418 -36.15 -8.11 -12.38
N GLU A 419 -36.17 -6.77 -12.41
CA GLU A 419 -37.23 -5.95 -13.03
C GLU A 419 -36.79 -4.49 -13.26
N PRO A 420 -37.56 -3.69 -14.04
CA PRO A 420 -37.30 -2.26 -14.19
C PRO A 420 -37.38 -1.51 -12.85
N PRO A 421 -36.53 -0.51 -12.61
CA PRO A 421 -36.53 0.21 -11.35
C PRO A 421 -37.81 1.03 -11.20
N ALA A 422 -38.36 1.06 -9.99
CA ALA A 422 -39.46 1.94 -9.67
C ALA A 422 -38.95 3.38 -9.57
N THR A 423 -39.64 4.28 -10.25
CA THR A 423 -39.33 5.71 -10.27
C THR A 423 -40.50 6.55 -9.77
N ILE A 424 -40.20 7.72 -9.23
CA ILE A 424 -41.19 8.71 -8.83
C ILE A 424 -40.67 10.12 -9.09
N GLU A 425 -41.53 10.96 -9.66
CA GLU A 425 -41.24 12.37 -9.90
C GLU A 425 -41.42 13.17 -8.63
N ILE A 426 -40.41 13.97 -8.28
CA ILE A 426 -40.40 14.85 -7.12
C ILE A 426 -40.23 16.29 -7.58
N GLN A 427 -41.05 17.17 -7.02
CA GLN A 427 -40.90 18.61 -7.20
C GLN A 427 -40.69 19.27 -5.85
N THR A 428 -39.53 19.87 -5.68
CA THR A 428 -39.12 20.64 -4.51
C THR A 428 -39.06 22.12 -4.88
N THR A 429 -39.26 23.01 -3.90
CA THR A 429 -39.38 24.45 -4.17
C THR A 429 -38.07 25.21 -4.03
N ASN A 430 -37.07 24.65 -3.38
CA ASN A 430 -35.83 25.35 -3.04
C ASN A 430 -34.59 24.42 -3.06
N PRO A 431 -34.36 23.62 -4.13
CA PRO A 431 -33.32 22.60 -4.17
C PRO A 431 -31.92 23.16 -3.90
N ASP A 432 -31.16 22.46 -3.07
CA ASP A 432 -29.80 22.78 -2.68
C ASP A 432 -28.83 21.69 -3.15
N SER A 433 -27.86 22.09 -3.97
CA SER A 433 -26.82 21.23 -4.55
C SER A 433 -25.43 21.79 -4.30
N THR A 434 -25.33 22.84 -3.48
CA THR A 434 -24.05 23.48 -3.21
C THR A 434 -23.56 23.07 -1.85
N GLN A 435 -22.28 22.72 -1.76
CA GLN A 435 -21.65 22.45 -0.48
C GLN A 435 -21.68 23.68 0.46
N PRO A 436 -21.72 23.44 1.78
CA PRO A 436 -21.56 24.50 2.77
C PRO A 436 -20.17 25.16 2.63
N VAL A 437 -20.03 26.37 3.17
CA VAL A 437 -18.78 27.14 3.12
C VAL A 437 -18.17 27.25 4.51
N LEU A 438 -17.01 26.64 4.70
CA LEU A 438 -16.14 26.81 5.86
C LEU A 438 -15.21 28.02 5.64
N ASP A 439 -15.17 28.95 6.61
CA ASP A 439 -14.19 30.04 6.60
C ASP A 439 -12.81 29.53 7.05
N ILE A 440 -12.05 28.97 6.11
CA ILE A 440 -10.75 28.34 6.36
C ILE A 440 -9.67 29.28 6.93
N ASN A 441 -9.89 30.60 6.87
CA ASN A 441 -9.00 31.61 7.42
C ASN A 441 -9.41 32.07 8.83
N GLN A 442 -10.52 31.54 9.35
CA GLN A 442 -11.08 31.86 10.67
C GLN A 442 -11.28 30.58 11.50
N ILE A 443 -10.41 29.58 11.30
CA ILE A 443 -10.30 28.43 12.18
C ILE A 443 -9.27 28.79 13.25
N THR A 444 -9.60 28.54 14.52
CA THR A 444 -8.67 28.75 15.63
C THR A 444 -8.61 27.48 16.47
N ILE A 445 -7.40 27.06 16.80
CA ILE A 445 -7.15 25.93 17.69
C ILE A 445 -6.32 26.43 18.86
N GLN A 446 -6.77 26.09 20.07
CA GLN A 446 -6.03 26.35 21.30
C GLN A 446 -5.97 25.05 22.09
N ALA A 447 -4.79 24.71 22.60
CA ALA A 447 -4.62 23.50 23.38
C ALA A 447 -3.85 23.81 24.67
N GLU A 448 -4.31 23.23 25.77
CA GLU A 448 -3.66 23.34 27.07
C GLU A 448 -3.64 21.97 27.75
N PRO A 449 -2.50 21.54 28.33
CA PRO A 449 -2.46 20.31 29.12
C PRO A 449 -3.39 20.47 30.33
N THR A 450 -4.19 19.45 30.63
CA THR A 450 -5.06 19.46 31.81
C THR A 450 -4.25 19.43 33.11
N GLN A 451 -3.01 18.94 33.04
CA GLN A 451 -2.03 18.89 34.13
C GLN A 451 -0.74 19.65 33.78
N PRO A 452 -0.71 21.00 33.84
CA PRO A 452 0.43 21.80 33.34
C PRO A 452 1.78 21.55 34.03
N HIS A 453 1.78 21.08 35.28
CA HIS A 453 3.00 20.84 36.05
C HIS A 453 3.53 19.40 35.95
N ALA A 454 2.72 18.48 35.42
CA ALA A 454 3.07 17.08 35.22
C ALA A 454 2.28 16.53 34.03
N PRO A 455 2.52 17.07 32.81
CA PRO A 455 1.70 16.73 31.66
C PRO A 455 1.89 15.25 31.30
N ASN A 456 0.78 14.56 31.10
CA ASN A 456 0.69 13.12 30.87
C ASN A 456 -0.03 12.79 29.55
N GLY A 457 -0.01 13.73 28.59
CA GLY A 457 -0.72 13.63 27.31
C GLY A 457 -2.16 14.16 27.34
N GLU A 458 -2.85 14.13 28.49
CA GLU A 458 -4.23 14.64 28.57
C GLU A 458 -4.28 16.15 28.30
N THR A 459 -4.99 16.52 27.24
CA THR A 459 -4.93 17.87 26.68
C THR A 459 -6.32 18.34 26.30
N ARG A 460 -6.72 19.51 26.79
CA ARG A 460 -7.95 20.18 26.36
C ARG A 460 -7.66 20.96 25.10
N VAL A 461 -8.39 20.66 24.03
CA VAL A 461 -8.27 21.29 22.71
C VAL A 461 -9.59 21.99 22.38
N ASP A 462 -9.55 23.30 22.21
CA ASP A 462 -10.69 24.11 21.76
C ASP A 462 -10.50 24.49 20.29
N ILE A 463 -11.50 24.13 19.48
CA ILE A 463 -11.55 24.45 18.05
C ILE A 463 -12.73 25.38 17.83
N ILE A 464 -12.46 26.52 17.20
CA ILE A 464 -13.46 27.51 16.80
C ILE A 464 -13.44 27.59 15.28
N PHE A 465 -14.61 27.52 14.65
CA PHE A 465 -14.74 27.58 13.20
C PHE A 465 -16.04 28.27 12.81
N ARG A 466 -16.11 28.76 11.56
CA ARG A 466 -17.28 29.46 11.06
C ARG A 466 -17.80 28.85 9.79
N ILE A 467 -19.10 28.60 9.76
CA ILE A 467 -19.78 27.98 8.62
C ILE A 467 -20.95 28.85 8.22
N LYS A 468 -21.17 28.94 6.91
CA LYS A 468 -22.44 29.35 6.33
C LYS A 468 -22.82 28.36 5.26
N ASP A 469 -24.04 28.47 4.82
CA ASP A 469 -24.58 27.74 3.69
C ASP A 469 -25.42 28.69 2.81
N ASN A 470 -25.96 28.24 1.68
CA ASN A 470 -26.86 29.04 0.86
C ASN A 470 -28.35 28.80 1.18
N ILE A 471 -28.75 27.58 1.58
CA ILE A 471 -30.15 27.14 1.61
C ILE A 471 -30.44 26.18 2.79
N SER A 472 -29.86 24.99 2.81
CA SER A 472 -30.29 23.92 3.71
C SER A 472 -29.74 24.08 5.13
N GLY A 473 -28.65 24.83 5.28
CA GLY A 473 -28.01 25.13 6.56
C GLY A 473 -27.08 24.03 7.05
N TYR A 474 -26.25 24.37 8.02
CA TYR A 474 -25.26 23.46 8.60
C TYR A 474 -25.93 22.32 9.40
N ALA A 475 -25.46 21.09 9.21
CA ALA A 475 -25.90 19.92 9.97
C ALA A 475 -24.83 19.44 10.95
N SER A 476 -23.65 19.08 10.45
CA SER A 476 -22.58 18.52 11.28
C SER A 476 -21.22 18.65 10.63
N THR A 477 -20.16 18.67 11.44
CA THR A 477 -18.78 18.65 10.98
C THR A 477 -18.04 17.49 11.63
N ASP A 478 -17.37 16.70 10.79
CA ASP A 478 -16.37 15.73 11.20
C ASP A 478 -15.01 16.41 11.28
N ILE A 479 -14.31 16.22 12.38
CA ILE A 479 -13.04 16.85 12.73
C ILE A 479 -12.03 15.73 12.95
N LEU A 480 -10.99 15.70 12.11
CA LEU A 480 -9.94 14.68 12.17
C LEU A 480 -8.65 15.34 12.66
N LEU A 481 -8.21 14.96 13.85
CA LEU A 481 -6.90 15.35 14.39
C LEU A 481 -5.86 14.28 14.07
N ARG A 482 -4.67 14.67 13.62
CA ARG A 482 -3.56 13.77 13.39
C ARG A 482 -2.50 13.93 14.47
N ASP A 483 -2.06 12.80 15.01
CA ASP A 483 -0.99 12.75 16.00
C ASP A 483 0.41 12.64 15.33
N PRO A 484 1.51 12.85 16.07
CA PRO A 484 2.89 12.75 15.56
C PRO A 484 3.28 11.36 15.04
N GLN A 485 2.51 10.33 15.35
CA GLN A 485 2.72 8.96 14.89
C GLN A 485 1.87 8.63 13.66
N GLY A 486 1.19 9.63 13.08
CA GLY A 486 0.30 9.49 11.94
C GLY A 486 -1.05 8.83 12.27
N GLY A 487 -1.39 8.64 13.54
CA GLY A 487 -2.73 8.22 13.95
C GLY A 487 -3.75 9.34 13.73
N THR A 488 -4.93 8.99 13.23
CA THR A 488 -6.02 9.93 12.97
C THR A 488 -7.14 9.69 13.98
N HIS A 489 -7.56 10.76 14.67
CA HIS A 489 -8.52 10.76 15.75
C HIS A 489 -9.78 11.51 15.31
N PHE A 490 -10.90 10.81 15.32
CA PHE A 490 -12.18 11.31 14.80
C PHE A 490 -13.03 11.95 15.90
N PHE A 491 -13.52 13.17 15.66
CA PHE A 491 -14.47 13.87 16.50
C PHE A 491 -15.59 14.46 15.66
N ARG A 492 -16.80 14.57 16.22
CA ARG A 492 -17.94 15.19 15.53
C ARG A 492 -18.50 16.37 16.30
N HIS A 493 -18.89 17.41 15.57
CA HIS A 493 -19.73 18.50 16.04
C HIS A 493 -21.08 18.42 15.33
N TYR A 494 -22.17 18.59 16.07
CA TYR A 494 -23.52 18.67 15.53
C TYR A 494 -24.06 20.07 15.74
N ASP A 495 -24.76 20.62 14.74
CA ASP A 495 -25.59 21.80 14.96
C ASP A 495 -26.69 21.49 15.99
N VAL A 496 -27.18 22.53 16.66
CA VAL A 496 -28.32 22.38 17.59
C VAL A 496 -29.58 21.88 16.90
N ASP A 497 -29.75 22.20 15.61
CA ASP A 497 -30.89 21.77 14.80
C ASP A 497 -30.62 20.44 14.09
N PHE A 498 -29.56 19.69 14.42
CA PHE A 498 -29.16 18.49 13.65
C PHE A 498 -30.31 17.50 13.42
N TRP A 499 -31.12 17.27 14.46
CA TRP A 499 -32.26 16.34 14.41
C TRP A 499 -33.52 16.94 13.78
N ASP A 500 -33.56 18.25 13.57
CA ASP A 500 -34.69 18.93 12.93
C ASP A 500 -34.59 18.84 11.41
N ILE A 501 -35.75 18.82 10.76
CA ILE A 501 -35.83 18.78 9.29
C ILE A 501 -35.28 20.07 8.67
N TYR A 502 -35.48 21.21 9.32
CA TYR A 502 -35.08 22.53 8.81
C TYR A 502 -34.10 23.20 9.73
N PHE A 503 -33.17 23.94 9.15
CA PHE A 503 -32.32 24.87 9.88
C PHE A 503 -33.17 26.05 10.38
N SER A 504 -33.06 26.36 11.67
CA SER A 504 -33.91 27.37 12.33
C SER A 504 -33.43 28.81 12.10
N ARG A 505 -32.17 28.99 11.71
CA ARG A 505 -31.49 30.28 11.53
C ARG A 505 -31.31 30.63 10.05
N ASP A 506 -30.74 31.81 9.75
CA ASP A 506 -30.45 32.19 8.35
C ASP A 506 -29.19 31.47 7.86
N PRO A 507 -29.31 30.49 6.95
CA PRO A 507 -28.16 29.71 6.49
C PRO A 507 -27.08 30.57 5.83
N LYS A 508 -27.43 31.73 5.25
CA LYS A 508 -26.53 32.60 4.48
C LYS A 508 -25.54 33.38 5.33
N VAL A 509 -25.76 33.41 6.65
CA VAL A 509 -24.92 34.15 7.60
C VAL A 509 -23.91 33.19 8.21
N TYR A 510 -22.66 33.62 8.30
CA TYR A 510 -21.64 32.86 9.01
C TYR A 510 -21.96 32.80 10.51
N GLU A 511 -22.20 31.60 11.00
CA GLU A 511 -22.28 31.29 12.42
C GLU A 511 -20.94 30.76 12.94
N THR A 512 -20.65 31.04 14.21
CA THR A 512 -19.44 30.57 14.88
C THR A 512 -19.77 29.39 15.76
N TYR A 513 -19.02 28.31 15.57
CA TYR A 513 -19.16 27.06 16.30
C TYR A 513 -17.94 26.80 17.17
N HIS A 514 -18.17 26.13 18.29
CA HIS A 514 -17.15 25.83 19.29
C HIS A 514 -17.17 24.34 19.59
N LYS A 515 -16.01 23.69 19.49
CA LYS A 515 -15.82 22.31 19.86
C LYS A 515 -14.67 22.20 20.86
N THR A 516 -14.97 21.73 22.06
CA THR A 516 -13.94 21.31 23.03
C THR A 516 -13.76 19.79 22.94
N ILE A 517 -12.52 19.36 22.82
CA ILE A 517 -12.07 17.97 22.81
C ILE A 517 -11.14 17.79 24.00
N ILE A 518 -11.23 16.64 24.68
CA ILE A 518 -10.24 16.23 25.68
C ILE A 518 -9.50 15.04 25.08
N LEU A 519 -8.24 15.24 24.71
CA LEU A 519 -7.35 14.14 24.34
C LEU A 519 -7.06 13.31 25.60
N PRO A 520 -7.07 11.97 25.52
CA PRO A 520 -6.93 11.11 26.69
C PRO A 520 -5.52 11.17 27.30
N VAL A 521 -5.40 10.75 28.55
CA VAL A 521 -4.12 10.42 29.19
C VAL A 521 -3.34 9.47 28.28
N GLY A 522 -2.03 9.66 28.15
CA GLY A 522 -1.16 8.86 27.30
C GLY A 522 -1.07 9.33 25.85
N SER A 523 -1.83 10.34 25.44
CA SER A 523 -1.74 10.90 24.07
C SER A 523 -0.29 11.19 23.67
N ALA A 524 0.06 10.84 22.44
CA ALA A 524 1.44 10.90 21.94
C ALA A 524 2.01 12.31 22.07
N PRO A 525 3.21 12.50 22.66
CA PRO A 525 3.81 13.82 22.75
C PRO A 525 4.27 14.32 21.38
N GLY A 526 4.21 15.63 21.18
CA GLY A 526 4.67 16.34 19.99
C GLY A 526 3.57 17.13 19.30
N THR A 527 3.82 17.49 18.05
CA THR A 527 2.93 18.33 17.24
C THR A 527 1.73 17.55 16.73
N TRP A 528 0.56 17.82 17.28
CA TRP A 528 -0.72 17.41 16.73
C TRP A 528 -1.24 18.47 15.77
N GLY A 529 -2.15 18.10 14.87
CA GLY A 529 -2.80 19.08 14.03
C GLY A 529 -4.18 18.67 13.55
N LEU A 530 -4.97 19.65 13.16
CA LEU A 530 -6.22 19.43 12.45
C LEU A 530 -5.89 19.06 11.00
N ALA A 531 -6.04 17.79 10.67
CA ALA A 531 -5.75 17.26 9.34
C ALA A 531 -6.90 17.53 8.37
N GLU A 532 -8.13 17.33 8.81
CA GLU A 532 -9.30 17.46 7.94
C GLU A 532 -10.56 17.91 8.69
N MET A 533 -11.41 18.66 8.00
CA MET A 533 -12.79 18.91 8.38
C MET A 533 -13.75 18.55 7.24
N ASN A 534 -14.72 17.67 7.50
CA ASN A 534 -15.80 17.37 6.55
C ASN A 534 -17.08 18.02 7.05
N VAL A 535 -17.56 19.04 6.33
CA VAL A 535 -18.73 19.83 6.72
C VAL A 535 -19.93 19.37 5.91
N HIS A 536 -20.98 18.95 6.59
CA HIS A 536 -22.23 18.48 6.00
C HIS A 536 -23.33 19.52 6.24
N ASP A 537 -24.07 19.84 5.18
CA ASP A 537 -25.32 20.58 5.28
C ASP A 537 -26.51 19.63 5.49
N LYS A 538 -27.73 20.18 5.61
CA LYS A 538 -28.94 19.37 5.75
C LYS A 538 -29.38 18.69 4.45
N ALA A 539 -28.99 19.21 3.29
CA ALA A 539 -29.19 18.60 1.98
C ALA A 539 -28.24 17.41 1.69
N GLN A 540 -27.30 17.15 2.61
CA GLN A 540 -26.23 16.14 2.50
C GLN A 540 -25.12 16.48 1.50
N ASN A 541 -25.03 17.75 1.05
CA ASN A 541 -23.83 18.21 0.36
C ASN A 541 -22.69 18.29 1.38
N THR A 542 -21.51 17.86 0.96
CA THR A 542 -20.34 17.76 1.83
C THR A 542 -19.20 18.58 1.27
N LEU A 543 -18.65 19.49 2.08
CA LEU A 543 -17.36 20.13 1.83
C LEU A 543 -16.28 19.30 2.52
N HIS A 544 -15.29 18.83 1.75
CA HIS A 544 -14.07 18.21 2.28
C HIS A 544 -12.95 19.25 2.33
N ALA A 545 -12.52 19.62 3.54
CA ALA A 545 -11.42 20.56 3.76
C ALA A 545 -10.21 19.81 4.33
N ASP A 546 -9.26 19.47 3.46
CA ASP A 546 -7.97 18.88 3.82
C ASP A 546 -6.94 19.99 4.09
N PHE A 547 -6.28 19.92 5.25
CA PHE A 547 -5.26 20.86 5.69
C PHE A 547 -3.86 20.25 5.70
N THR A 548 -3.73 19.03 5.17
CA THR A 548 -2.45 18.36 4.98
C THR A 548 -1.82 18.72 3.63
N GLU A 549 -0.50 18.86 3.62
CA GLU A 549 0.31 19.06 2.43
C GLU A 549 1.36 17.95 2.37
N ILE A 550 1.44 17.28 1.22
CA ILE A 550 2.46 16.26 0.97
C ILE A 550 3.71 16.94 0.41
N VAL A 551 4.73 17.05 1.24
CA VAL A 551 6.05 17.53 0.82
C VAL A 551 6.88 16.36 0.35
N ARG A 552 7.19 16.36 -0.94
CA ARG A 552 8.08 15.39 -1.56
C ARG A 552 9.52 15.89 -1.55
N PHE A 553 10.37 15.13 -0.89
CA PHE A 553 11.81 15.26 -0.98
C PHE A 553 12.26 14.18 -1.94
N GLU A 554 12.43 14.56 -3.19
CA GLU A 554 13.28 13.79 -4.06
C GLU A 554 14.67 13.81 -3.43
N VAL A 555 15.33 12.65 -3.44
CA VAL A 555 16.77 12.72 -3.50
C VAL A 555 16.99 13.49 -4.78
N ASN A 556 17.34 14.79 -4.68
CA ASN A 556 17.87 15.49 -5.83
C ASN A 556 18.87 14.50 -6.41
N ASP A 557 18.89 14.37 -7.73
CA ASP A 557 20.16 14.03 -8.34
C ASP A 557 21.11 15.15 -7.88
N ALA A 558 21.69 15.02 -6.67
CA ALA A 558 22.98 15.55 -6.35
C ALA A 558 23.79 15.17 -7.57
N PRO A 559 24.23 16.19 -8.33
CA PRO A 559 24.45 16.10 -9.77
C PRO A 559 25.09 14.76 -10.05
N ILE A 560 24.35 13.81 -10.64
CA ILE A 560 24.63 12.35 -10.54
C ILE A 560 26.13 12.15 -10.47
N TYR A 561 26.67 12.08 -9.25
CA TYR A 561 28.05 11.73 -9.09
C TYR A 561 27.96 10.25 -9.39
N THR A 562 28.35 9.87 -10.60
CA THR A 562 28.71 8.48 -10.80
C THR A 562 29.60 8.11 -9.63
N GLU A 563 29.49 6.92 -9.05
CA GLU A 563 30.39 6.50 -7.95
C GLU A 563 31.86 6.80 -8.30
N SER A 564 32.17 6.87 -9.60
CA SER A 564 33.42 7.27 -10.24
C SER A 564 33.85 8.76 -10.18
N ASP A 565 32.99 9.72 -9.81
CA ASP A 565 33.34 11.12 -9.53
C ASP A 565 33.55 11.26 -8.02
N VAL A 566 34.80 11.09 -7.61
CA VAL A 566 35.20 10.84 -6.23
C VAL A 566 35.39 12.16 -5.50
N ASN A 567 35.83 13.20 -6.21
CA ASN A 567 36.02 14.55 -5.64
C ASN A 567 34.78 15.45 -5.80
N GLN A 568 33.74 14.98 -6.48
CA GLN A 568 32.48 15.69 -6.68
C GLN A 568 32.64 17.01 -7.45
N ASP A 569 33.62 17.08 -8.35
CA ASP A 569 33.88 18.29 -9.16
C ASP A 569 33.03 18.35 -10.44
N GLY A 570 32.23 17.31 -10.72
CA GLY A 570 31.35 17.20 -11.88
C GLY A 570 32.06 16.66 -13.12
N THR A 571 33.32 16.23 -13.02
CA THR A 571 34.10 15.69 -14.15
C THR A 571 34.91 14.46 -13.76
N ILE A 572 34.56 13.28 -14.29
CA ILE A 572 35.32 12.05 -14.04
C ILE A 572 36.65 12.11 -14.78
N ASN A 573 37.73 12.34 -14.02
CA ASN A 573 39.06 12.57 -14.55
C ASN A 573 40.13 11.89 -13.68
N ILE A 574 41.40 12.19 -13.98
CA ILE A 574 42.52 11.54 -13.31
C ILE A 574 42.60 11.86 -11.81
N GLN A 575 42.01 12.97 -11.36
CA GLN A 575 41.91 13.34 -9.95
C GLN A 575 41.05 12.34 -9.17
N ASP A 576 39.94 11.86 -9.74
CA ASP A 576 39.08 10.87 -9.09
C ASP A 576 39.77 9.54 -8.92
N LEU A 577 40.48 9.11 -9.96
CA LEU A 577 41.26 7.88 -9.94
C LEU A 577 42.38 7.94 -8.88
N VAL A 578 43.00 9.12 -8.74
CA VAL A 578 44.03 9.35 -7.73
C VAL A 578 43.46 9.20 -6.33
N LEU A 579 42.24 9.67 -6.08
CA LEU A 579 41.61 9.58 -4.77
C LEU A 579 41.31 8.13 -4.38
N VAL A 580 40.80 7.30 -5.29
CA VAL A 580 40.64 5.86 -5.04
C VAL A 580 41.98 5.17 -4.84
N ALA A 581 43.00 5.52 -5.64
CA ALA A 581 44.31 4.89 -5.55
C ALA A 581 45.01 5.13 -4.19
N ASN A 582 44.69 6.24 -3.53
CA ASN A 582 45.26 6.55 -2.22
C ASN A 582 44.68 5.70 -1.09
N GLU A 583 43.47 5.16 -1.27
CA GLU A 583 42.74 4.43 -0.24
C GLU A 583 42.78 2.90 -0.44
N ILE A 584 43.57 2.40 -1.41
CA ILE A 584 43.70 0.95 -1.64
C ILE A 584 44.23 0.22 -0.41
N GLY A 585 43.52 -0.86 -0.04
CA GLY A 585 43.84 -1.70 1.09
C GLY A 585 43.18 -1.26 2.40
N HIS A 586 42.35 -0.21 2.38
CA HIS A 586 41.46 0.15 3.48
C HIS A 586 40.13 -0.61 3.39
N LEU A 587 39.59 -0.98 4.57
CA LEU A 587 38.26 -1.57 4.72
C LEU A 587 37.25 -0.42 4.87
N GLY A 588 36.33 -0.30 3.92
CA GLY A 588 35.42 0.86 3.80
C GLY A 588 36.12 2.17 3.45
N ALA A 589 35.37 3.17 2.99
CA ALA A 589 35.88 4.51 2.67
C ALA A 589 36.40 5.20 3.96
N PRO A 590 37.73 5.36 4.14
CA PRO A 590 38.28 5.89 5.39
C PRO A 590 38.10 7.42 5.50
N ASN A 591 37.69 8.08 4.41
CA ASN A 591 37.27 9.47 4.39
C ASN A 591 35.76 9.55 4.09
N ALA A 592 34.98 10.01 5.07
CA ALA A 592 33.51 10.13 4.96
C ALA A 592 33.05 11.11 3.86
N GLU A 593 33.96 11.92 3.31
CA GLU A 593 33.68 12.90 2.26
C GLU A 593 34.00 12.39 0.84
N LEU A 594 34.70 11.25 0.69
CA LEU A 594 35.12 10.72 -0.62
C LEU A 594 34.57 9.30 -0.84
N ASN A 595 33.83 9.08 -1.92
CA ASN A 595 33.36 7.75 -2.30
C ASN A 595 34.50 6.97 -2.96
N THR A 596 35.34 6.26 -2.18
CA THR A 596 36.50 5.53 -2.71
C THR A 596 36.28 4.02 -2.91
N ASP A 597 35.20 3.47 -2.34
CA ASP A 597 34.71 2.11 -2.57
C ASP A 597 33.58 2.19 -3.61
N ILE A 598 33.99 2.23 -4.87
CA ILE A 598 33.17 2.61 -6.02
C ILE A 598 32.18 1.51 -6.36
N ASN A 599 32.54 0.25 -6.15
CA ASN A 599 31.66 -0.90 -6.40
C ASN A 599 30.86 -1.34 -5.15
N ALA A 600 31.04 -0.64 -4.02
CA ALA A 600 30.40 -0.90 -2.74
C ALA A 600 30.60 -2.34 -2.22
N ASP A 601 31.74 -2.97 -2.52
CA ASP A 601 32.05 -4.33 -2.08
C ASP A 601 32.63 -4.40 -0.65
N GLY A 602 32.80 -3.24 0.00
CA GLY A 602 33.32 -3.09 1.35
C GLY A 602 34.84 -2.99 1.41
N THR A 603 35.54 -3.03 0.27
CA THR A 603 37.00 -3.00 0.19
C THR A 603 37.49 -2.10 -0.94
N VAL A 604 38.28 -1.06 -0.62
CA VAL A 604 38.89 -0.24 -1.68
C VAL A 604 40.03 -1.04 -2.32
N ASN A 605 39.80 -1.49 -3.54
CA ASN A 605 40.67 -2.40 -4.26
C ASN A 605 40.85 -2.00 -5.73
N ILE A 606 41.41 -2.92 -6.51
CA ILE A 606 41.75 -2.65 -7.90
C ILE A 606 40.52 -2.42 -8.77
N LEU A 607 39.38 -3.04 -8.43
CA LEU A 607 38.11 -2.98 -9.15
C LEU A 607 37.49 -1.58 -9.09
N ASP A 608 37.67 -0.87 -7.97
CA ASP A 608 37.24 0.51 -7.80
C ASP A 608 37.96 1.46 -8.76
N LEU A 609 39.28 1.26 -8.91
CA LEU A 609 40.06 1.98 -9.90
C LEU A 609 39.58 1.71 -11.32
N VAL A 610 39.26 0.45 -11.63
CA VAL A 610 38.74 0.08 -12.96
C VAL A 610 37.47 0.86 -13.27
N GLN A 611 36.58 0.99 -12.29
CA GLN A 611 35.28 1.63 -12.46
C GLN A 611 35.41 3.13 -12.73
N VAL A 612 36.24 3.83 -11.95
CA VAL A 612 36.56 5.25 -12.19
C VAL A 612 37.15 5.46 -13.58
N ALA A 613 38.12 4.64 -13.92
CA ALA A 613 38.90 4.79 -15.14
C ALA A 613 38.11 4.46 -16.43
N ASN A 614 37.16 3.52 -16.35
CA ASN A 614 36.23 3.19 -17.43
C ASN A 614 35.21 4.31 -17.72
N ASN A 615 35.10 5.28 -16.80
CA ASN A 615 34.17 6.39 -16.90
C ASN A 615 34.87 7.74 -17.19
N PHE A 616 36.19 7.74 -17.41
CA PHE A 616 36.93 8.95 -17.79
C PHE A 616 36.32 9.67 -19.01
N GLY A 617 36.11 10.98 -18.85
CA GLY A 617 35.58 11.84 -19.92
C GLY A 617 34.11 11.59 -20.26
N LYS A 618 33.39 10.74 -19.52
CA LYS A 618 31.93 10.66 -19.59
C LYS A 618 31.34 11.75 -18.69
N GLU A 619 30.40 12.51 -19.23
CA GLU A 619 29.41 13.20 -18.41
C GLU A 619 28.42 12.16 -17.88
N ALA A 620 27.92 12.36 -16.66
CA ALA A 620 27.21 11.36 -15.87
C ALA A 620 26.00 10.71 -16.56
N GLN A 621 26.22 9.63 -17.30
CA GLN A 621 25.19 8.71 -17.78
C GLN A 621 25.69 7.25 -17.78
N ALA A 622 24.91 6.43 -17.07
CA ALA A 622 24.81 4.96 -17.05
C ALA A 622 26.11 4.12 -17.06
N ALA A 623 26.25 3.31 -16.00
CA ALA A 623 27.30 2.31 -15.85
C ALA A 623 27.09 1.10 -16.80
N PRO A 624 28.11 0.71 -17.60
CA PRO A 624 28.18 -0.61 -18.20
C PRO A 624 28.88 -1.61 -17.26
N ALA A 625 28.59 -2.90 -17.45
CA ALA A 625 29.21 -4.00 -16.70
C ALA A 625 30.76 -3.95 -16.76
N VAL A 626 31.39 -4.11 -15.59
CA VAL A 626 32.83 -3.91 -15.38
C VAL A 626 33.64 -5.05 -16.00
N ASN A 627 34.48 -4.71 -17.00
CA ASN A 627 35.58 -5.57 -17.46
C ASN A 627 36.91 -5.02 -16.91
N ALA A 628 37.85 -5.90 -16.55
CA ALA A 628 39.20 -5.51 -16.14
C ALA A 628 39.92 -4.71 -17.26
N PRO A 629 40.72 -3.69 -16.92
CA PRO A 629 41.28 -2.77 -17.89
C PRO A 629 42.46 -3.38 -18.63
N THR A 630 42.56 -3.05 -19.92
CA THR A 630 43.64 -3.47 -20.79
C THR A 630 44.94 -2.72 -20.47
N VAL A 631 46.08 -3.33 -20.83
CA VAL A 631 47.42 -2.70 -20.74
C VAL A 631 47.43 -1.31 -21.39
N GLN A 632 46.75 -1.17 -22.53
CA GLN A 632 46.69 0.08 -23.29
C GLN A 632 45.87 1.17 -22.57
N GLN A 633 44.76 0.81 -21.91
CA GLN A 633 43.96 1.74 -21.11
C GLN A 633 44.78 2.29 -19.93
N ILE A 634 45.50 1.42 -19.23
CA ILE A 634 46.31 1.82 -18.06
C ILE A 634 47.50 2.67 -18.49
N GLN A 635 48.15 2.37 -19.62
CA GLN A 635 49.21 3.22 -20.18
C GLN A 635 48.69 4.61 -20.57
N SER A 636 47.47 4.70 -21.09
CA SER A 636 46.81 5.99 -21.37
C SER A 636 46.58 6.77 -20.08
N TRP A 637 46.04 6.14 -19.03
CA TRP A 637 45.84 6.78 -17.72
C TRP A 637 47.16 7.23 -17.10
N LEU A 638 48.21 6.40 -17.17
CA LEU A 638 49.57 6.75 -16.72
C LEU A 638 50.14 7.96 -17.44
N THR A 639 49.89 8.07 -18.73
CA THR A 639 50.33 9.21 -19.54
C THR A 639 49.60 10.48 -19.12
N GLN A 640 48.27 10.40 -18.95
CA GLN A 640 47.45 11.53 -18.50
C GLN A 640 47.81 11.95 -17.07
N ALA A 641 48.02 10.99 -16.16
CA ALA A 641 48.46 11.27 -14.80
C ALA A 641 49.80 11.99 -14.76
N ARG A 642 50.78 11.53 -15.53
CA ARG A 642 52.09 12.21 -15.59
C ARG A 642 52.00 13.63 -16.16
N GLN A 643 51.03 13.90 -17.03
CA GLN A 643 50.79 15.25 -17.57
C GLN A 643 50.05 16.15 -16.58
N ALA A 644 49.20 15.58 -15.74
CA ALA A 644 48.39 16.28 -14.75
C ALA A 644 49.01 16.30 -13.33
N ASP A 645 50.24 15.80 -13.17
CA ASP A 645 50.93 15.74 -11.87
C ASP A 645 51.04 17.14 -11.24
N ASP A 646 50.26 17.37 -10.19
CA ASP A 646 50.22 18.62 -9.42
C ASP A 646 51.41 18.75 -8.44
N GLY A 647 52.28 17.74 -8.38
CA GLY A 647 53.45 17.67 -7.52
C GLY A 647 53.15 17.22 -6.09
N SER A 648 51.90 16.97 -5.73
CA SER A 648 51.52 16.52 -4.40
C SER A 648 52.01 15.08 -4.13
N PRO A 649 52.40 14.75 -2.89
CA PRO A 649 52.77 13.38 -2.53
C PRO A 649 51.65 12.37 -2.81
N THR A 650 50.40 12.83 -2.67
CA THR A 650 49.15 12.13 -2.94
C THR A 650 49.04 11.76 -4.42
N PHE A 651 49.24 12.71 -5.34
CA PHE A 651 49.20 12.46 -6.79
C PHE A 651 50.31 11.50 -7.25
N ARG A 652 51.52 11.62 -6.68
CA ARG A 652 52.64 10.72 -7.00
C ARG A 652 52.45 9.29 -6.48
N ARG A 653 51.72 9.10 -5.38
CA ARG A 653 51.34 7.76 -4.90
C ARG A 653 50.39 7.08 -5.88
N ALA A 654 49.40 7.80 -6.38
CA ALA A 654 48.48 7.27 -7.39
C ALA A 654 49.15 6.90 -8.71
N ILE A 655 50.11 7.71 -9.21
CA ILE A 655 50.93 7.31 -10.37
C ILE A 655 51.63 5.98 -10.11
N ARG A 656 52.19 5.79 -8.91
CA ARG A 656 52.85 4.53 -8.52
C ARG A 656 51.87 3.35 -8.44
N VAL A 657 50.63 3.57 -8.00
CA VAL A 657 49.59 2.53 -8.02
C VAL A 657 49.24 2.12 -9.45
N LEU A 658 49.11 3.08 -10.38
CA LEU A 658 48.92 2.78 -11.80
C LEU A 658 50.10 2.01 -12.40
N GLU A 659 51.33 2.31 -11.97
CA GLU A 659 52.53 1.55 -12.37
C GLU A 659 52.49 0.11 -11.86
N ILE A 660 52.01 -0.11 -10.63
CA ILE A 660 51.81 -1.45 -10.05
C ILE A 660 50.68 -2.19 -10.79
N LEU A 661 49.58 -1.51 -11.08
CA LEU A 661 48.44 -2.08 -11.81
C LEU A 661 48.84 -2.49 -13.23
N LEU A 662 49.63 -1.65 -13.92
CA LEU A 662 50.21 -1.97 -15.23
C LEU A 662 51.09 -3.22 -15.19
N GLN A 663 51.84 -3.42 -14.11
CA GLN A 663 52.62 -4.64 -13.91
C GLN A 663 51.72 -5.85 -13.64
N ALA A 664 50.64 -5.69 -12.89
CA ALA A 664 49.73 -6.79 -12.54
C ALA A 664 48.91 -7.32 -13.73
N VAL A 665 48.47 -6.45 -14.65
CA VAL A 665 47.62 -6.86 -15.78
C VAL A 665 48.42 -7.24 -17.04
N ARG A 666 49.74 -7.09 -17.02
CA ARG A 666 50.61 -7.49 -18.12
C ARG A 666 51.09 -8.93 -17.88
N PRO A 667 50.76 -9.90 -18.76
CA PRO A 667 51.32 -11.24 -18.64
C PRO A 667 52.85 -11.19 -18.73
N GLU A 668 53.54 -11.89 -17.83
CA GLU A 668 55.00 -11.99 -17.87
C GLU A 668 55.48 -12.88 -19.03
N ILE A 669 54.63 -13.82 -19.47
CA ILE A 669 54.92 -14.79 -20.51
C ILE A 669 53.77 -14.90 -21.51
N THR A 670 54.12 -15.11 -22.78
CA THR A 670 53.17 -15.51 -23.80
C THR A 670 52.86 -16.99 -23.62
N VAL A 671 51.58 -17.37 -23.54
CA VAL A 671 51.18 -18.78 -23.32
C VAL A 671 49.84 -19.11 -23.99
N LEU A 672 49.75 -20.32 -24.53
CA LEU A 672 48.50 -20.91 -25.00
C LEU A 672 47.85 -21.74 -23.89
N LEU A 673 46.58 -21.46 -23.60
CA LEU A 673 45.82 -22.07 -22.50
C LEU A 673 44.91 -23.21 -23.01
N PRO A 674 44.37 -24.07 -22.10
CA PRO A 674 43.44 -25.13 -22.50
C PRO A 674 42.17 -24.53 -23.09
N ASN A 675 41.69 -25.08 -24.20
CA ASN A 675 40.42 -24.71 -24.78
C ASN A 675 39.26 -25.14 -23.86
N TYR A 676 38.15 -24.39 -23.88
CA TYR A 676 36.97 -24.70 -23.10
C TYR A 676 35.69 -24.46 -23.92
N PRO A 677 34.68 -25.34 -23.83
CA PRO A 677 34.74 -26.66 -23.19
C PRO A 677 35.75 -27.60 -23.90
N ASN A 678 36.21 -28.65 -23.21
CA ASN A 678 37.03 -29.72 -23.76
C ASN A 678 36.78 -31.03 -22.96
N PRO A 679 36.11 -32.05 -23.50
CA PRO A 679 35.62 -32.14 -24.87
C PRO A 679 34.52 -31.12 -25.20
N PHE A 680 34.36 -30.76 -26.48
CA PHE A 680 33.35 -29.81 -26.95
C PHE A 680 32.44 -30.38 -28.05
N ASN A 681 31.25 -29.79 -28.24
CA ASN A 681 30.28 -30.12 -29.28
C ASN A 681 29.36 -28.92 -29.61
N PRO A 682 29.37 -28.35 -30.83
CA PRO A 682 30.43 -28.36 -31.83
C PRO A 682 31.44 -27.22 -31.63
N GLU A 683 31.27 -26.32 -30.66
CA GLU A 683 32.08 -25.10 -30.51
C GLU A 683 32.96 -25.03 -29.26
N THR A 684 34.10 -24.33 -29.35
CA THR A 684 35.05 -24.12 -28.25
C THR A 684 35.77 -22.78 -28.35
N TRP A 685 36.23 -22.28 -27.20
CA TRP A 685 37.08 -21.11 -27.08
C TRP A 685 38.51 -21.52 -26.74
N ILE A 686 39.48 -20.90 -27.40
CA ILE A 686 40.91 -21.16 -27.27
C ILE A 686 41.56 -19.93 -26.62
N PRO A 687 41.71 -19.94 -25.28
CA PRO A 687 42.30 -18.82 -24.56
C PRO A 687 43.83 -18.76 -24.73
N TYR A 688 44.39 -17.56 -24.68
CA TYR A 688 45.84 -17.33 -24.71
C TYR A 688 46.22 -16.05 -23.94
N GLN A 689 47.52 -15.85 -23.71
CA GLN A 689 48.08 -14.65 -23.10
C GLN A 689 49.26 -14.18 -23.95
N LEU A 690 49.44 -12.85 -24.05
CA LEU A 690 50.53 -12.22 -24.78
C LEU A 690 51.34 -11.32 -23.84
N ALA A 691 52.66 -11.54 -23.73
CA ALA A 691 53.55 -10.68 -22.93
C ALA A 691 53.94 -9.36 -23.65
N THR A 692 53.83 -9.37 -24.97
CA THR A 692 54.15 -8.28 -25.89
C THR A 692 53.10 -8.24 -27.01
N ASP A 693 52.91 -7.07 -27.62
CA ASP A 693 52.06 -6.93 -28.80
C ASP A 693 52.59 -7.83 -29.93
N SER A 694 51.72 -8.57 -30.61
CA SER A 694 52.13 -9.56 -31.62
C SER A 694 51.04 -9.87 -32.64
N ASP A 695 51.43 -10.30 -33.83
CA ASP A 695 50.49 -10.89 -34.79
C ASP A 695 50.11 -12.32 -34.39
N VAL A 696 48.82 -12.57 -34.18
CA VAL A 696 48.31 -13.84 -33.66
C VAL A 696 47.60 -14.66 -34.73
N GLN A 697 48.02 -15.92 -34.86
CA GLN A 697 47.35 -16.94 -35.67
C GLN A 697 47.17 -18.23 -34.87
N ILE A 698 45.99 -18.84 -34.98
CA ILE A 698 45.74 -20.19 -34.47
C ILE A 698 45.50 -21.17 -35.61
N THR A 699 46.30 -22.23 -35.70
CA THR A 699 46.14 -23.29 -36.72
C THR A 699 45.74 -24.60 -36.07
N ILE A 700 44.72 -25.24 -36.63
CA ILE A 700 44.12 -26.48 -36.13
C ILE A 700 44.51 -27.64 -37.05
N TYR A 701 44.95 -28.75 -36.46
CA TYR A 701 45.43 -29.95 -37.14
C TYR A 701 44.66 -31.20 -36.69
N ASN A 702 44.53 -32.18 -37.59
CA ASN A 702 44.07 -33.52 -37.23
C ASN A 702 45.22 -34.40 -36.72
N THR A 703 44.93 -35.64 -36.31
CA THR A 703 45.93 -36.60 -35.79
C THR A 703 47.01 -37.02 -36.80
N LYS A 704 46.81 -36.75 -38.10
CA LYS A 704 47.81 -36.98 -39.16
C LYS A 704 48.69 -35.74 -39.43
N GLY A 705 48.48 -34.65 -38.69
CA GLY A 705 49.19 -33.38 -38.88
C GLY A 705 48.68 -32.55 -40.06
N ALA A 706 47.56 -32.92 -40.70
CA ALA A 706 46.98 -32.12 -41.77
C ALA A 706 46.19 -30.94 -41.17
N ILE A 707 46.34 -29.76 -41.78
CA ILE A 707 45.61 -28.54 -41.40
C ILE A 707 44.12 -28.74 -41.66
N VAL A 708 43.32 -28.44 -40.65
CA VAL A 708 41.87 -28.49 -40.64
C VAL A 708 41.30 -27.10 -40.84
N ARG A 709 41.84 -26.10 -40.12
CA ARG A 709 41.42 -24.69 -40.19
C ARG A 709 42.52 -23.78 -39.64
N THR A 710 42.58 -22.55 -40.15
CA THR A 710 43.44 -21.48 -39.62
C THR A 710 42.55 -20.30 -39.23
N LEU A 711 42.80 -19.74 -38.05
CA LEU A 711 42.12 -18.58 -37.46
C LEU A 711 43.14 -17.44 -37.39
N GLY A 712 43.07 -16.50 -38.33
CA GLY A 712 43.93 -15.31 -38.33
C GLY A 712 43.29 -14.22 -37.46
N LEU A 713 43.82 -13.99 -36.26
CA LEU A 713 43.32 -12.98 -35.32
C LEU A 713 43.98 -11.60 -35.53
N GLY A 714 45.04 -11.54 -36.34
CA GLY A 714 45.75 -10.30 -36.66
C GLY A 714 46.58 -9.78 -35.49
N HIS A 715 46.93 -8.50 -35.54
CA HIS A 715 47.72 -7.83 -34.51
C HIS A 715 46.93 -7.69 -33.21
N GLN A 716 47.50 -8.15 -32.11
CA GLN A 716 46.90 -8.16 -30.79
C GLN A 716 47.86 -7.56 -29.76
N SER A 717 47.39 -6.65 -28.92
CA SER A 717 48.19 -6.02 -27.87
C SER A 717 48.53 -7.02 -26.74
N ALA A 718 49.55 -6.74 -25.94
CA ALA A 718 49.87 -7.52 -24.75
C ALA A 718 48.67 -7.57 -23.79
N GLY A 719 48.33 -8.77 -23.30
CA GLY A 719 47.16 -8.95 -22.43
C GLY A 719 46.67 -10.39 -22.28
N TYR A 720 45.63 -10.54 -21.47
CA TYR A 720 44.95 -11.81 -21.20
C TYR A 720 43.73 -11.99 -22.12
N TYR A 721 43.76 -13.00 -22.98
CA TYR A 721 42.67 -13.35 -23.91
C TYR A 721 41.96 -14.61 -23.42
N THR A 722 41.41 -14.56 -22.20
CA THR A 722 40.90 -15.74 -21.48
C THR A 722 39.37 -15.88 -21.55
N GLY A 723 38.62 -14.79 -21.66
CA GLY A 723 37.16 -14.78 -21.71
C GLY A 723 36.59 -15.06 -23.11
N ARG A 724 35.32 -15.51 -23.19
CA ARG A 724 34.66 -15.87 -24.46
C ARG A 724 34.60 -14.76 -25.51
N SER A 725 34.60 -13.51 -25.08
CA SER A 725 34.57 -12.33 -25.95
C SER A 725 35.91 -12.03 -26.63
N HIS A 726 37.03 -12.57 -26.13
CA HIS A 726 38.38 -12.25 -26.59
C HIS A 726 39.21 -13.49 -26.97
N ALA A 727 38.86 -14.67 -26.45
CA ALA A 727 39.50 -15.93 -26.82
C ALA A 727 39.17 -16.29 -28.28
N ALA A 728 40.08 -17.02 -28.94
CA ALA A 728 39.84 -17.46 -30.30
C ALA A 728 38.72 -18.50 -30.36
N TYR A 729 37.81 -18.33 -31.31
CA TYR A 729 36.63 -19.17 -31.43
C TYR A 729 36.79 -20.20 -32.56
N TRP A 730 36.41 -21.45 -32.28
CA TRP A 730 36.26 -22.48 -33.29
C TRP A 730 34.90 -23.18 -33.17
N ASP A 731 34.19 -23.26 -34.29
CA ASP A 731 32.85 -23.83 -34.46
C ASP A 731 32.85 -25.34 -34.81
N GLY A 732 34.02 -26.00 -34.79
CA GLY A 732 34.16 -27.40 -35.17
C GLY A 732 34.13 -27.68 -36.68
N ASN A 733 34.19 -26.66 -37.54
CA ASN A 733 34.22 -26.82 -38.99
C ASN A 733 35.63 -26.76 -39.58
N ASN A 734 35.86 -27.46 -40.69
CA ASN A 734 37.08 -27.36 -41.51
C ASN A 734 37.06 -26.10 -42.40
N SER A 735 38.11 -25.91 -43.21
CA SER A 735 38.22 -24.77 -44.14
C SER A 735 37.17 -24.73 -45.26
N LEU A 736 36.44 -25.83 -45.51
CA LEU A 736 35.33 -25.91 -46.46
C LEU A 736 33.96 -25.66 -45.79
N GLY A 737 33.94 -25.40 -44.48
CA GLY A 737 32.70 -25.22 -43.70
C GLY A 737 32.04 -26.52 -43.28
N GLU A 738 32.69 -27.67 -43.46
CA GLU A 738 32.14 -28.97 -43.09
C GLU A 738 32.52 -29.32 -41.63
N GLN A 739 31.55 -29.87 -40.88
CA GLN A 739 31.81 -30.36 -39.53
C GLN A 739 32.83 -31.49 -39.51
N VAL A 740 33.82 -31.36 -38.63
CA VAL A 740 34.85 -32.39 -38.46
C VAL A 740 34.32 -33.61 -37.69
N ALA A 741 34.98 -34.76 -37.82
CA ALA A 741 34.59 -35.97 -37.10
C ALA A 741 34.91 -35.89 -35.60
N SER A 742 34.20 -36.64 -34.75
CA SER A 742 34.57 -36.79 -33.34
C SER A 742 35.99 -37.36 -33.22
N GLY A 743 36.81 -36.81 -32.35
CA GLY A 743 38.19 -37.23 -32.20
C GLY A 743 39.11 -36.19 -31.57
N VAL A 744 40.40 -36.52 -31.57
CA VAL A 744 41.46 -35.64 -31.04
C VAL A 744 41.97 -34.74 -32.16
N TYR A 745 42.06 -33.45 -31.87
CA TYR A 745 42.64 -32.41 -32.71
C TYR A 745 43.73 -31.68 -31.95
N PHE A 746 44.62 -31.01 -32.68
CA PHE A 746 45.66 -30.17 -32.09
C PHE A 746 45.48 -28.74 -32.57
N TYR A 747 45.71 -27.76 -31.72
CA TYR A 747 45.71 -26.35 -32.07
C TYR A 747 47.02 -25.71 -31.67
N GLN A 748 47.54 -24.85 -32.54
CA GLN A 748 48.80 -24.16 -32.37
C GLN A 748 48.57 -22.66 -32.40
N LEU A 749 49.02 -21.96 -31.35
CA LEU A 749 49.17 -20.51 -31.33
C LEU A 749 50.53 -20.18 -31.95
N GLN A 750 50.52 -19.30 -32.93
CA GLN A 750 51.71 -18.72 -33.54
C GLN A 750 51.68 -17.21 -33.29
N THR A 751 52.80 -16.70 -32.75
CA THR A 751 53.11 -15.27 -32.70
C THR A 751 54.37 -14.99 -33.52
N ASP A 752 54.81 -13.73 -33.55
CA ASP A 752 56.02 -13.31 -34.28
C ASP A 752 57.27 -14.13 -33.89
N ASP A 753 57.46 -14.37 -32.58
CA ASP A 753 58.67 -15.01 -32.05
C ASP A 753 58.44 -16.40 -31.43
N THR A 754 57.19 -16.82 -31.21
CA THR A 754 56.89 -18.04 -30.43
C THR A 754 55.78 -18.89 -31.03
N SER A 755 55.82 -20.20 -30.76
CA SER A 755 54.74 -21.11 -31.12
C SER A 755 54.45 -22.10 -29.99
N PHE A 756 53.17 -22.30 -29.68
CA PHE A 756 52.70 -23.20 -28.63
C PHE A 756 51.63 -24.12 -29.19
N MET A 757 51.65 -25.41 -28.84
CA MET A 757 50.68 -26.39 -29.33
C MET A 757 49.98 -27.11 -28.17
N ARG A 758 48.68 -27.35 -28.32
CA ARG A 758 47.84 -28.09 -27.37
C ARG A 758 46.88 -29.02 -28.09
N LYS A 759 46.28 -29.95 -27.33
CA LYS A 759 45.28 -30.91 -27.82
C LYS A 759 43.87 -30.50 -27.38
N MET A 760 42.88 -30.82 -28.20
CA MET A 760 41.45 -30.69 -27.91
C MET A 760 40.68 -31.90 -28.41
N VAL A 761 39.50 -32.15 -27.85
CA VAL A 761 38.63 -33.28 -28.20
C VAL A 761 37.27 -32.75 -28.60
N ILE A 762 36.80 -33.14 -29.79
CA ILE A 762 35.43 -32.87 -30.24
C ILE A 762 34.61 -34.16 -30.14
N LEU A 763 33.41 -34.05 -29.57
CA LEU A 763 32.40 -35.11 -29.53
C LEU A 763 31.23 -34.68 -30.42
N LYS A 764 30.65 -35.61 -31.18
CA LYS A 764 29.43 -35.35 -31.96
C LYS A 764 28.21 -35.67 -31.13
#